data_AF-A0A2C5ZC32-F1
#
_entry.id   AF-A0A2C5ZC32-F1
#
_cell.length_a   1.000
_cell.length_b   1.000
_cell.length_c   1.000
_cell.angle_alpha   90.00
_cell.angle_beta   90.00
_cell.angle_gamma   90.00
#
_symmetry.space_group_name_H-M   'P 1'
#
loop_
_entity.id
_entity.type
_entity.pdbx_description
1 polymer ?
#
loop_
_entity_poly.entity_id
_entity_poly.type
_entity_poly.pdbx_seq_one_letter_code
_entity_poly.pdbx_strand_id
1 'polypeptide(L)'
;MRPGDWTSLALAVSWTLQYPSQIQARFSSKRPPPTDAPEVYQVPAVEPSVLYFMCALAPGPSWLRAAGGLSPRLPDPSPDEAWGYATVSGLGGAWAQLWRDWMDRTALEANWDFASTLYLYEVSTCPNIVSHYSQPELNRAYWALGGFLWSQVVRYAALNPGDDMQNPSWINNSDFNADWESFHTSGWQPELSGYSLGHPIWRDGDWMDRVPAVAMTRHEQALLFVRGIMQNTLLRSLFDWRGDFPLVRVSDSALSVPLSEIGGQSAIESFQLDTLRLPDDVARTLREKERLSGEACRVISLAISLSVWKHIDHQSHRRGWRQTGVRHGDEEYCQAAKETNQCVSDAEADDCRALSNAIGKLKAASLTNTRSYGTEGLPRTACSRLRRIRFILDIADEHGAGTYDEISARVGISSSFIIADEPHTPSRGDSIQSELSLKEGFQSETVAVNEIDRISISARRVNVFGADWWKIKGVRLVGQCSDSLTTIQLDKFASINQQVQSGSEWQTWTEVWAGPVWPEDWNVANYCTHLESVEIEVQLGSSLAAGTWDDIMVQVGHQELTMMKQPSAGAYKRTRVDLKQAFGAADGVISVTQPIKFSVFSVPDGRAIGDSWKLRGKPMERSLRLSVPSNATRAAGITFRSRCQRSGKVYKIDKYADIQVWRLRDEGHESHFSGKVSLRDWQEESKTAANYHEMPLGDWLKPIVVDRGRV
;
A
#
# COMPACT_ATOMS: atom_id res chain seq x y z
N MET A 1 15.61 86.90 26.41
CA MET A 1 16.61 86.07 25.67
C MET A 1 15.95 84.73 25.43
N ARG A 2 15.18 84.59 24.35
CA ARG A 2 15.49 84.27 22.94
C ARG A 2 15.39 82.75 22.67
N PRO A 3 14.47 82.34 21.79
CA PRO A 3 14.32 80.98 21.27
C PRO A 3 15.35 80.74 20.14
N GLY A 4 15.72 79.48 19.92
CA GLY A 4 16.67 79.05 18.88
C GLY A 4 15.98 78.26 17.78
N ASP A 5 16.04 78.82 16.58
CA ASP A 5 15.65 78.28 15.29
C ASP A 5 16.21 76.89 14.98
N TRP A 6 15.39 76.03 14.37
CA TRP A 6 15.85 75.04 13.41
C TRP A 6 14.91 75.04 12.19
N THR A 7 15.36 75.70 11.15
CA THR A 7 14.82 75.66 9.79
C THR A 7 15.22 74.39 9.06
N SER A 8 14.22 73.71 8.50
CA SER A 8 14.13 73.25 7.10
C SER A 8 15.25 72.40 6.49
N LEU A 9 14.98 71.09 6.33
CA LEU A 9 15.39 70.31 5.16
C LEU A 9 14.38 69.17 4.94
N ALA A 10 13.33 69.46 4.17
CA ALA A 10 12.37 68.48 3.68
C ALA A 10 12.87 67.94 2.33
N LEU A 11 13.35 66.69 2.33
CA LEU A 11 13.48 65.89 1.10
C LEU A 11 12.20 65.08 0.94
N ALA A 12 11.35 65.51 0.01
CA ALA A 12 10.21 64.77 -0.45
C ALA A 12 10.67 63.61 -1.36
N VAL A 13 10.48 62.37 -0.91
CA VAL A 13 10.53 61.19 -1.80
C VAL A 13 9.08 60.83 -2.12
N SER A 14 8.62 61.29 -3.28
CA SER A 14 7.36 60.88 -3.90
C SER A 14 7.54 59.49 -4.51
N TRP A 15 6.91 58.48 -3.93
CA TRP A 15 6.69 57.20 -4.60
C TRP A 15 5.50 57.34 -5.54
N THR A 16 5.77 57.61 -6.82
CA THR A 16 4.81 57.44 -7.90
C THR A 16 4.81 55.97 -8.31
N LEU A 17 3.72 55.27 -8.00
CA LEU A 17 3.42 53.95 -8.57
C LEU A 17 3.03 54.12 -10.04
N GLN A 18 4.03 54.07 -10.92
CA GLN A 18 3.81 53.84 -12.35
C GLN A 18 3.51 52.36 -12.58
N TYR A 19 2.29 52.07 -13.06
CA TYR A 19 1.94 50.79 -13.68
C TYR A 19 2.86 50.50 -14.86
N PRO A 20 3.53 49.32 -14.94
CA PRO A 20 4.16 48.91 -16.17
C PRO A 20 3.09 48.48 -17.17
N SER A 21 3.14 49.13 -18.34
CA SER A 21 2.40 48.81 -19.54
C SER A 21 2.69 47.38 -20.02
N GLN A 22 1.68 46.83 -20.69
CA GLN A 22 1.66 45.50 -21.27
C GLN A 22 2.92 45.17 -22.08
N ILE A 23 3.69 44.18 -21.59
CA ILE A 23 4.64 43.43 -22.42
C ILE A 23 3.84 42.32 -23.10
N GLN A 24 3.57 42.49 -24.40
CA GLN A 24 3.15 41.39 -25.26
C GLN A 24 4.29 40.37 -25.34
N ALA A 25 4.17 39.27 -24.61
CA ALA A 25 5.04 38.11 -24.79
C ALA A 25 4.72 37.47 -26.16
N ARG A 26 5.58 37.71 -27.16
CA ARG A 26 5.63 36.89 -28.37
C ARG A 26 6.02 35.48 -27.96
N PHE A 27 5.07 34.54 -28.04
CA PHE A 27 5.37 33.11 -28.03
C PHE A 27 6.22 32.79 -29.26
N SER A 28 7.52 32.62 -29.03
CA SER A 28 8.41 31.95 -29.98
C SER A 28 8.09 30.46 -29.91
N SER A 29 7.44 29.93 -30.95
CA SER A 29 7.22 28.50 -31.12
C SER A 29 8.57 27.82 -31.39
N LYS A 30 9.28 27.43 -30.32
CA LYS A 30 10.36 26.46 -30.45
C LYS A 30 9.71 25.14 -30.87
N ARG A 31 10.04 24.66 -32.08
CA ARG A 31 9.73 23.28 -32.48
C ARG A 31 10.29 22.34 -31.41
N PRO A 32 9.56 21.27 -31.05
CA PRO A 32 10.15 20.21 -30.25
C PRO A 32 11.42 19.69 -30.96
N PRO A 33 12.48 19.35 -30.21
CA PRO A 33 13.63 18.69 -30.81
C PRO A 33 13.14 17.44 -31.54
N PRO A 34 13.70 17.10 -32.71
CA PRO A 34 13.40 15.84 -33.36
C PRO A 34 13.61 14.72 -32.34
N THR A 35 12.64 13.82 -32.24
CA THR A 35 12.79 12.56 -31.53
C THR A 35 13.91 11.81 -32.22
N ASP A 36 15.13 11.93 -31.70
CA ASP A 36 16.24 11.12 -32.16
C ASP A 36 15.80 9.66 -32.02
N ALA A 37 15.92 8.90 -33.12
CA ALA A 37 15.65 7.47 -33.11
C ALA A 37 16.45 6.84 -31.94
N PRO A 38 15.88 5.86 -31.22
CA PRO A 38 16.58 5.23 -30.10
C PRO A 38 17.98 4.86 -30.54
N GLU A 39 18.96 5.40 -29.81
CA GLU A 39 20.38 5.21 -30.03
C GLU A 39 20.62 3.72 -30.28
N VAL A 40 21.18 3.40 -31.46
CA VAL A 40 21.45 2.01 -31.86
C VAL A 40 22.24 1.37 -30.73
N TYR A 41 21.63 0.40 -30.06
CA TYR A 41 22.23 -0.34 -28.94
C TYR A 41 23.61 -0.85 -29.36
N GLN A 42 24.67 -0.19 -28.87
CA GLN A 42 26.03 -0.65 -29.11
C GLN A 42 26.31 -1.80 -28.15
N VAL A 43 26.43 -2.99 -28.72
CA VAL A 43 26.77 -4.22 -27.99
C VAL A 43 28.13 -4.02 -27.31
N PRO A 44 28.24 -4.16 -25.98
CA PRO A 44 29.53 -4.13 -25.31
C PRO A 44 30.42 -5.23 -25.91
N ALA A 45 31.66 -4.91 -26.26
CA ALA A 45 32.60 -5.81 -26.94
C ALA A 45 32.99 -7.09 -26.16
N VAL A 46 32.35 -7.38 -25.02
CA VAL A 46 32.71 -8.40 -24.04
C VAL A 46 31.55 -9.35 -23.71
N GLU A 47 30.36 -9.17 -24.30
CA GLU A 47 29.24 -10.09 -24.06
C GLU A 47 29.46 -11.46 -24.72
N PRO A 48 29.13 -12.57 -24.03
CA PRO A 48 29.26 -13.90 -24.61
C PRO A 48 28.21 -14.12 -25.71
N SER A 49 28.59 -14.83 -26.77
CA SER A 49 27.65 -15.30 -27.82
C SER A 49 26.89 -16.56 -27.41
N VAL A 50 27.39 -17.30 -26.42
CA VAL A 50 26.80 -18.52 -25.88
C VAL A 50 26.87 -18.54 -24.35
N LEU A 51 25.88 -19.18 -23.73
CA LEU A 51 25.78 -19.41 -22.29
C LEU A 51 25.48 -20.90 -22.04
N TYR A 52 25.60 -21.34 -20.79
CA TYR A 52 25.47 -22.74 -20.44
C TYR A 52 24.30 -22.98 -19.48
N PHE A 53 23.43 -23.91 -19.83
CA PHE A 53 22.42 -24.47 -18.94
C PHE A 53 22.86 -25.86 -18.46
N MET A 54 22.64 -26.16 -17.19
CA MET A 54 23.12 -27.39 -16.55
C MET A 54 22.03 -28.03 -15.70
N CYS A 55 21.92 -29.36 -15.76
CA CYS A 55 20.92 -30.11 -14.98
C CYS A 55 21.34 -31.57 -14.73
N ALA A 56 21.17 -32.06 -13.50
CA ALA A 56 21.62 -33.39 -13.05
C ALA A 56 20.66 -34.58 -13.23
N LEU A 57 19.38 -34.39 -13.60
CA LEU A 57 18.40 -35.49 -13.58
C LEU A 57 17.41 -35.46 -14.75
N ALA A 58 16.78 -34.32 -14.98
CA ALA A 58 15.91 -34.04 -16.10
C ALA A 58 15.74 -32.52 -16.22
N PRO A 59 15.75 -31.95 -17.44
CA PRO A 59 15.50 -32.67 -18.68
C PRO A 59 16.77 -33.10 -19.44
N GLY A 60 16.73 -34.31 -20.01
CA GLY A 60 17.68 -34.76 -21.01
C GLY A 60 17.35 -34.20 -22.41
N PRO A 61 18.25 -34.34 -23.42
CA PRO A 61 18.12 -33.68 -24.72
C PRO A 61 16.84 -34.06 -25.48
N SER A 62 16.42 -35.32 -25.42
CA SER A 62 15.20 -35.80 -26.08
C SER A 62 13.94 -35.16 -25.50
N TRP A 63 13.89 -34.99 -24.17
CA TRP A 63 12.80 -34.30 -23.49
C TRP A 63 12.80 -32.82 -23.85
N LEU A 64 13.96 -32.16 -23.82
CA LEU A 64 14.07 -30.72 -24.07
C LEU A 64 13.67 -30.38 -25.51
N ARG A 65 14.06 -31.24 -26.45
CA ARG A 65 13.61 -31.20 -27.84
C ARG A 65 12.08 -31.35 -27.95
N ALA A 66 11.50 -32.34 -27.27
CA ALA A 66 10.06 -32.60 -27.32
C ALA A 66 9.23 -31.46 -26.70
N ALA A 67 9.74 -30.83 -25.64
CA ALA A 67 9.12 -29.68 -24.99
C ALA A 67 9.25 -28.37 -25.81
N GLY A 68 10.05 -28.38 -26.88
CA GLY A 68 10.37 -27.19 -27.68
C GLY A 68 11.38 -26.26 -27.02
N GLY A 69 11.98 -26.66 -25.89
CA GLY A 69 12.88 -25.85 -25.09
C GLY A 69 12.63 -26.02 -23.59
N LEU A 70 13.24 -25.15 -22.79
CA LEU A 70 13.00 -25.05 -21.37
C LEU A 70 11.98 -23.95 -21.10
N SER A 71 10.80 -24.31 -20.57
CA SER A 71 9.84 -23.34 -20.02
C SER A 71 9.92 -23.37 -18.49
N PRO A 72 10.29 -22.27 -17.83
CA PRO A 72 10.22 -22.15 -16.38
C PRO A 72 8.77 -22.34 -15.93
N ARG A 73 8.56 -23.10 -14.85
CA ARG A 73 7.24 -23.24 -14.25
C ARG A 73 7.00 -22.10 -13.27
N LEU A 74 5.92 -21.38 -13.49
CA LEU A 74 5.41 -20.39 -12.55
C LEU A 74 4.61 -21.10 -11.43
N PRO A 75 4.67 -20.62 -10.18
CA PRO A 75 3.76 -21.08 -9.12
C PRO A 75 2.30 -20.80 -9.52
N ASP A 76 1.34 -21.58 -9.05
CA ASP A 76 -0.10 -21.28 -9.24
C ASP A 76 -0.77 -21.16 -7.87
N PRO A 77 -1.23 -19.95 -7.46
CA PRO A 77 -1.10 -18.67 -8.18
C PRO A 77 0.35 -18.15 -8.17
N SER A 78 0.76 -17.47 -9.24
CA SER A 78 2.09 -16.86 -9.35
C SER A 78 2.16 -15.62 -8.45
N PRO A 79 2.95 -15.62 -7.36
CA PRO A 79 3.22 -14.38 -6.65
C PRO A 79 3.99 -13.43 -7.57
N ASP A 80 3.84 -12.12 -7.38
CA ASP A 80 4.51 -11.13 -8.23
C ASP A 80 6.05 -11.27 -8.15
N GLU A 81 6.57 -11.68 -6.99
CA GLU A 81 8.00 -11.97 -6.75
C GLU A 81 8.55 -13.05 -7.69
N ALA A 82 7.71 -13.98 -8.17
CA ALA A 82 8.14 -15.03 -9.10
C ALA A 82 8.60 -14.46 -10.46
N TRP A 83 8.29 -13.19 -10.75
CA TRP A 83 8.66 -12.50 -11.98
C TRP A 83 9.98 -11.73 -11.91
N GLY A 84 10.66 -11.70 -10.76
CA GLY A 84 11.97 -11.08 -10.63
C GLY A 84 13.11 -12.09 -10.63
N TYR A 85 14.19 -11.85 -11.39
CA TYR A 85 15.29 -12.82 -11.49
C TYR A 85 16.11 -12.96 -10.19
N ALA A 86 16.07 -11.96 -9.31
CA ALA A 86 16.74 -12.00 -8.00
C ALA A 86 15.79 -12.42 -6.87
N THR A 87 14.50 -12.59 -7.15
CA THR A 87 13.47 -13.00 -6.20
C THR A 87 12.83 -14.35 -6.55
N VAL A 88 13.39 -15.07 -7.53
CA VAL A 88 13.00 -16.46 -7.83
C VAL A 88 13.19 -17.31 -6.58
N SER A 89 12.12 -17.99 -6.17
CA SER A 89 12.14 -18.88 -5.01
C SER A 89 12.32 -20.32 -5.45
N GLY A 90 12.54 -21.22 -4.49
CA GLY A 90 12.51 -22.67 -4.75
C GLY A 90 11.19 -23.17 -5.34
N LEU A 91 10.09 -22.40 -5.25
CA LEU A 91 8.80 -22.76 -5.87
C LEU A 91 8.76 -22.53 -7.38
N GLY A 92 9.82 -21.94 -7.95
CA GLY A 92 9.91 -21.56 -9.35
C GLY A 92 9.74 -20.07 -9.59
N GLY A 93 9.76 -19.70 -10.86
CA GLY A 93 9.74 -18.32 -11.33
C GLY A 93 9.69 -18.22 -12.84
N ALA A 94 9.59 -16.99 -13.34
CA ALA A 94 9.53 -16.69 -14.77
C ALA A 94 10.88 -16.86 -15.47
N TRP A 95 11.96 -17.19 -14.76
CA TRP A 95 13.33 -17.11 -15.26
C TRP A 95 14.04 -18.45 -15.21
N ALA A 96 14.83 -18.76 -16.25
CA ALA A 96 15.80 -19.85 -16.23
C ALA A 96 17.21 -19.29 -16.02
N GLN A 97 17.94 -19.84 -15.06
CA GLN A 97 19.33 -19.44 -14.82
C GLN A 97 20.28 -20.09 -15.84
N LEU A 98 21.19 -19.28 -16.38
CA LEU A 98 22.26 -19.66 -17.31
C LEU A 98 23.61 -19.21 -16.75
N TRP A 99 24.68 -19.85 -17.18
CA TRP A 99 26.03 -19.57 -16.71
C TRP A 99 26.93 -19.12 -17.84
N ARG A 100 27.87 -18.22 -17.53
CA ARG A 100 28.87 -17.76 -18.50
C ARG A 100 29.87 -18.86 -18.87
N ASP A 101 30.24 -19.66 -17.88
CA ASP A 101 31.20 -20.75 -17.99
C ASP A 101 30.61 -21.97 -17.28
N TRP A 102 30.54 -23.10 -17.98
CA TRP A 102 30.04 -24.36 -17.40
C TRP A 102 31.04 -24.97 -16.40
N MET A 103 32.31 -24.55 -16.44
CA MET A 103 33.33 -24.89 -15.44
C MET A 103 33.33 -23.96 -14.22
N ASP A 104 32.41 -23.00 -14.16
CA ASP A 104 32.27 -22.19 -12.95
C ASP A 104 31.95 -23.10 -11.75
N ARG A 105 32.79 -22.98 -10.72
CA ARG A 105 32.71 -23.84 -9.55
C ARG A 105 31.36 -23.75 -8.85
N THR A 106 30.79 -22.55 -8.72
CA THR A 106 29.48 -22.34 -8.10
C THR A 106 28.39 -22.97 -8.93
N ALA A 107 28.51 -22.89 -10.26
CA ALA A 107 27.59 -23.50 -11.19
C ALA A 107 27.57 -25.03 -11.07
N LEU A 108 28.74 -25.68 -10.96
CA LEU A 108 28.87 -27.12 -10.75
C LEU A 108 28.34 -27.56 -9.37
N GLU A 109 28.74 -26.87 -8.30
CA GLU A 109 28.32 -27.18 -6.93
C GLU A 109 26.81 -27.02 -6.73
N ALA A 110 26.18 -26.05 -7.41
CA ALA A 110 24.73 -25.93 -7.42
C ALA A 110 24.12 -27.10 -8.18
N ASN A 111 24.48 -27.31 -9.44
CA ASN A 111 23.67 -28.12 -10.35
C ASN A 111 23.98 -29.63 -10.34
N TRP A 112 25.00 -30.09 -9.62
CA TRP A 112 25.47 -31.48 -9.72
C TRP A 112 25.83 -32.11 -8.39
N ASP A 113 25.24 -33.29 -8.10
CA ASP A 113 25.54 -34.07 -6.89
C ASP A 113 26.66 -35.10 -7.07
N PHE A 114 27.40 -35.05 -8.20
CA PHE A 114 28.45 -35.98 -8.64
C PHE A 114 28.05 -37.46 -8.75
N ALA A 115 26.84 -37.84 -8.31
CA ALA A 115 26.31 -39.20 -8.34
C ALA A 115 25.41 -39.45 -9.55
N SER A 116 25.03 -38.39 -10.27
CA SER A 116 24.08 -38.40 -11.38
C SER A 116 24.73 -37.93 -12.68
N THR A 117 24.06 -38.15 -13.82
CA THR A 117 24.51 -37.63 -15.13
C THR A 117 24.19 -36.14 -15.21
N LEU A 118 25.20 -35.31 -15.45
CA LEU A 118 25.03 -33.88 -15.70
C LEU A 118 24.81 -33.64 -17.20
N TYR A 119 23.68 -33.07 -17.57
CA TYR A 119 23.45 -32.57 -18.92
C TYR A 119 23.92 -31.12 -19.03
N LEU A 120 24.78 -30.86 -20.01
CA LEU A 120 25.27 -29.53 -20.39
C LEU A 120 24.61 -29.10 -21.69
N TYR A 121 24.12 -27.87 -21.76
CA TYR A 121 23.56 -27.29 -22.97
C TYR A 121 24.25 -25.95 -23.23
N GLU A 122 24.83 -25.80 -24.42
CA GLU A 122 25.34 -24.53 -24.92
C GLU A 122 24.19 -23.80 -25.64
N VAL A 123 23.79 -22.65 -25.12
CA VAL A 123 22.61 -21.89 -25.53
C VAL A 123 23.06 -20.56 -26.12
N SER A 124 22.67 -20.26 -27.36
CA SER A 124 22.97 -18.97 -28.01
C SER A 124 22.31 -17.80 -27.27
N THR A 125 22.97 -16.65 -27.19
CA THR A 125 22.41 -15.48 -26.48
C THR A 125 21.32 -14.78 -27.29
N CYS A 126 20.33 -14.20 -26.60
CA CYS A 126 19.32 -13.34 -27.23
C CYS A 126 18.65 -12.40 -26.20
N PRO A 127 17.84 -11.41 -26.64
CA PRO A 127 17.47 -10.28 -25.79
C PRO A 127 16.52 -10.61 -24.63
N ASN A 128 15.91 -11.80 -24.56
CA ASN A 128 15.16 -12.19 -23.36
C ASN A 128 16.08 -12.60 -22.19
N ILE A 129 17.39 -12.68 -22.44
CA ILE A 129 18.42 -12.99 -21.44
C ILE A 129 18.99 -11.69 -20.89
N VAL A 130 19.09 -11.60 -19.57
CA VAL A 130 19.67 -10.45 -18.86
C VAL A 130 20.86 -10.88 -18.01
N SER A 131 21.84 -9.99 -17.83
CA SER A 131 22.96 -10.19 -16.91
C SER A 131 22.52 -9.97 -15.47
N HIS A 132 23.12 -10.70 -14.53
CA HIS A 132 22.85 -10.51 -13.11
C HIS A 132 23.55 -9.26 -12.54
N TYR A 133 24.75 -8.95 -13.05
CA TYR A 133 25.56 -7.79 -12.67
C TYR A 133 25.81 -6.82 -13.84
N SER A 134 26.07 -5.55 -13.49
CA SER A 134 26.43 -4.46 -14.42
C SER A 134 27.79 -4.67 -15.08
N GLN A 135 28.76 -5.16 -14.30
CA GLN A 135 30.14 -5.37 -14.73
C GLN A 135 30.29 -6.73 -15.43
N PRO A 136 30.61 -6.77 -16.74
CA PRO A 136 30.69 -8.02 -17.50
C PRO A 136 31.69 -9.03 -16.91
N GLU A 137 32.80 -8.56 -16.34
CA GLU A 137 33.85 -9.36 -15.72
C GLU A 137 33.41 -10.05 -14.42
N LEU A 138 32.49 -9.45 -13.67
CA LEU A 138 31.92 -10.02 -12.45
C LEU A 138 30.68 -10.89 -12.75
N ASN A 139 30.10 -10.74 -13.94
CA ASN A 139 28.86 -11.42 -14.27
C ASN A 139 29.10 -12.90 -14.66
N ARG A 140 28.85 -13.78 -13.69
CA ARG A 140 28.95 -15.24 -13.85
C ARG A 140 27.63 -15.90 -14.28
N ALA A 141 26.51 -15.26 -13.95
CA ALA A 141 25.17 -15.80 -14.18
C ALA A 141 24.32 -14.85 -15.03
N TYR A 142 23.41 -15.45 -15.78
CA TYR A 142 22.44 -14.78 -16.63
C TYR A 142 21.07 -15.40 -16.40
N TRP A 143 20.02 -14.67 -16.76
CA TRP A 143 18.65 -15.09 -16.51
C TRP A 143 17.83 -14.93 -17.78
N ALA A 144 17.25 -16.03 -18.27
CA ALA A 144 16.41 -16.08 -19.45
C ALA A 144 14.93 -15.97 -19.07
N LEU A 145 14.31 -14.82 -19.33
CA LEU A 145 12.90 -14.59 -19.07
C LEU A 145 12.06 -15.51 -19.96
N GLY A 146 11.14 -16.26 -19.37
CA GLY A 146 10.34 -17.28 -20.01
C GLY A 146 11.12 -18.51 -20.51
N GLY A 147 12.41 -18.63 -20.17
CA GLY A 147 13.29 -19.73 -20.57
C GLY A 147 13.96 -19.56 -21.93
N PHE A 148 14.26 -20.68 -22.59
CA PHE A 148 14.94 -20.69 -23.89
C PHE A 148 14.41 -21.82 -24.78
N LEU A 149 14.46 -21.62 -26.09
CA LEU A 149 13.92 -22.57 -27.07
C LEU A 149 14.94 -23.67 -27.41
N TRP A 150 14.46 -24.84 -27.82
CA TRP A 150 15.35 -25.91 -28.30
C TRP A 150 16.17 -25.47 -29.53
N SER A 151 15.56 -24.67 -30.42
CA SER A 151 16.27 -24.09 -31.56
C SER A 151 17.38 -23.11 -31.18
N GLN A 152 17.44 -22.67 -29.93
CA GLN A 152 18.46 -21.78 -29.39
C GLN A 152 19.66 -22.57 -28.81
N VAL A 153 19.51 -23.87 -28.58
CA VAL A 153 20.59 -24.76 -28.12
C VAL A 153 21.51 -25.08 -29.30
N VAL A 154 22.77 -24.67 -29.22
CA VAL A 154 23.80 -24.90 -30.24
C VAL A 154 24.26 -26.37 -30.23
N ARG A 155 24.56 -26.88 -29.03
CA ARG A 155 25.06 -28.22 -28.78
C ARG A 155 24.83 -28.62 -27.33
N TYR A 156 24.92 -29.90 -27.05
CA TYR A 156 24.74 -30.43 -25.70
C TYR A 156 25.70 -31.60 -25.43
N ALA A 157 25.96 -31.88 -24.16
CA ALA A 157 26.75 -33.02 -23.73
C ALA A 157 26.08 -33.67 -22.51
N ALA A 158 26.38 -34.96 -22.29
CA ALA A 158 26.04 -35.67 -21.08
C ALA A 158 27.34 -36.11 -20.41
N LEU A 159 27.53 -35.71 -19.16
CA LEU A 159 28.67 -36.06 -18.32
C LEU A 159 28.21 -37.05 -17.27
N ASN A 160 28.59 -38.32 -17.42
CA ASN A 160 28.33 -39.34 -16.43
C ASN A 160 29.39 -39.28 -15.31
N PRO A 161 29.09 -39.83 -14.12
CA PRO A 161 30.10 -39.94 -13.06
C PRO A 161 31.37 -40.64 -13.57
N GLY A 162 32.50 -39.94 -13.52
CA GLY A 162 33.81 -40.43 -13.97
C GLY A 162 34.23 -40.00 -15.38
N ASP A 163 33.37 -39.33 -16.15
CA ASP A 163 33.74 -38.74 -17.44
C ASP A 163 34.74 -37.59 -17.26
N ASP A 164 35.58 -37.35 -18.28
CA ASP A 164 36.50 -36.22 -18.29
C ASP A 164 35.72 -34.92 -18.43
N MET A 165 35.57 -34.23 -17.30
CA MET A 165 34.89 -32.96 -17.25
C MET A 165 35.50 -31.95 -18.22
N GLN A 166 36.82 -31.90 -18.40
CA GLN A 166 37.47 -30.84 -19.19
C GLN A 166 37.21 -30.96 -20.69
N ASN A 167 36.79 -32.13 -21.15
CA ASN A 167 36.55 -32.40 -22.56
C ASN A 167 35.23 -33.15 -22.76
N PRO A 168 34.07 -32.47 -22.54
CA PRO A 168 32.78 -33.08 -22.72
C PRO A 168 32.58 -33.54 -24.17
N SER A 169 31.97 -34.71 -24.35
CA SER A 169 31.61 -35.23 -25.68
C SER A 169 30.40 -34.47 -26.23
N TRP A 170 30.65 -33.30 -26.81
CA TRP A 170 29.61 -32.44 -27.38
C TRP A 170 28.94 -33.06 -28.61
N ILE A 171 27.61 -32.94 -28.64
CA ILE A 171 26.75 -33.32 -29.76
C ILE A 171 26.11 -32.05 -30.30
N ASN A 172 26.34 -31.74 -31.58
CA ASN A 172 25.71 -30.60 -32.23
C ASN A 172 24.20 -30.81 -32.35
N ASN A 173 23.42 -29.79 -32.01
CA ASN A 173 21.98 -29.83 -32.16
C ASN A 173 21.60 -29.60 -33.63
N SER A 174 21.02 -30.61 -34.27
CA SER A 174 20.58 -30.50 -35.67
C SER A 174 19.46 -29.48 -35.89
N ASP A 175 18.74 -29.11 -34.83
CA ASP A 175 17.62 -28.17 -34.89
C ASP A 175 18.01 -26.74 -34.49
N PHE A 176 19.30 -26.48 -34.22
CA PHE A 176 19.79 -25.13 -33.95
C PHE A 176 19.50 -24.20 -35.14
N ASN A 177 18.91 -23.04 -34.86
CA ASN A 177 18.72 -22.00 -35.88
C ASN A 177 19.85 -20.96 -35.79
N ALA A 178 20.69 -20.88 -36.83
CA ALA A 178 21.79 -19.92 -36.89
C ALA A 178 21.35 -18.45 -36.82
N ASP A 179 20.06 -18.13 -37.08
CA ASP A 179 19.53 -16.78 -36.91
C ASP A 179 19.71 -16.24 -35.47
N TRP A 180 19.82 -17.12 -34.46
CA TRP A 180 20.11 -16.71 -33.07
C TRP A 180 21.47 -16.02 -32.93
N GLU A 181 22.44 -16.34 -33.79
CA GLU A 181 23.79 -15.74 -33.77
C GLU A 181 23.78 -14.23 -34.07
N SER A 182 22.67 -13.72 -34.62
CA SER A 182 22.47 -12.29 -34.89
C SER A 182 22.07 -11.49 -33.64
N PHE A 183 21.84 -12.16 -32.51
CA PHE A 183 21.37 -11.55 -31.28
C PHE A 183 22.38 -11.68 -30.13
N HIS A 184 22.23 -10.81 -29.15
CA HIS A 184 22.98 -10.80 -27.90
C HIS A 184 22.04 -10.65 -26.71
N THR A 185 22.57 -10.66 -25.49
CA THR A 185 21.76 -10.44 -24.29
C THR A 185 21.25 -8.99 -24.25
N SER A 186 20.25 -8.70 -23.41
CA SER A 186 19.84 -7.32 -23.13
C SER A 186 20.76 -6.62 -22.12
N GLY A 187 21.87 -7.26 -21.73
CA GLY A 187 22.76 -6.78 -20.69
C GLY A 187 22.06 -6.69 -19.34
N TRP A 188 22.48 -5.72 -18.53
CA TRP A 188 22.02 -5.56 -17.17
C TRP A 188 20.70 -4.79 -17.09
N GLN A 189 19.68 -5.43 -16.50
CA GLN A 189 18.30 -4.92 -16.41
C GLN A 189 17.82 -4.98 -14.95
N PRO A 190 18.42 -4.20 -14.04
CA PRO A 190 18.14 -4.30 -12.60
C PRO A 190 16.67 -4.07 -12.26
N GLU A 191 15.92 -3.31 -13.05
CA GLU A 191 14.46 -3.16 -12.93
C GLU A 191 13.73 -4.51 -12.91
N LEU A 192 14.26 -5.54 -13.57
CA LEU A 192 13.69 -6.90 -13.63
C LEU A 192 14.16 -7.81 -12.49
N SER A 193 14.95 -7.28 -11.53
CA SER A 193 15.46 -8.06 -10.39
C SER A 193 14.35 -8.58 -9.47
N GLY A 194 13.24 -7.85 -9.38
CA GLY A 194 12.15 -8.14 -8.45
C GLY A 194 12.34 -7.59 -7.04
N TYR A 195 13.42 -6.85 -6.77
CA TYR A 195 13.53 -6.18 -5.48
C TYR A 195 12.39 -5.17 -5.28
N SER A 196 11.84 -5.12 -4.07
CA SER A 196 10.82 -4.11 -3.72
C SER A 196 11.42 -2.71 -3.85
N LEU A 197 10.61 -1.68 -4.11
CA LEU A 197 11.10 -0.30 -4.23
C LEU A 197 11.79 0.23 -2.97
N GLY A 198 11.44 -0.32 -1.81
CA GLY A 198 12.08 0.00 -0.54
C GLY A 198 13.44 -0.67 -0.34
N HIS A 199 13.81 -1.61 -1.21
CA HIS A 199 15.02 -2.40 -1.05
C HIS A 199 16.27 -1.51 -1.09
N PRO A 200 17.22 -1.66 -0.14
CA PRO A 200 18.38 -0.79 -0.05
C PRO A 200 19.27 -0.75 -1.29
N ILE A 201 19.22 -1.80 -2.11
CA ILE A 201 20.04 -1.93 -3.33
C ILE A 201 19.81 -0.78 -4.32
N TRP A 202 18.61 -0.21 -4.35
CA TRP A 202 18.27 0.94 -5.22
C TRP A 202 19.01 2.23 -4.86
N ARG A 203 19.79 2.21 -3.77
CA ARG A 203 20.65 3.33 -3.36
C ARG A 203 22.11 3.12 -3.73
N ASP A 204 22.45 1.94 -4.26
CA ASP A 204 23.76 1.68 -4.84
C ASP A 204 23.85 2.40 -6.18
N GLY A 205 25.04 2.94 -6.50
CA GLY A 205 25.26 3.87 -7.60
C GLY A 205 24.80 3.30 -8.95
N ASP A 206 25.14 2.04 -9.23
CA ASP A 206 24.75 1.40 -10.49
C ASP A 206 23.22 1.23 -10.59
N TRP A 207 22.53 1.00 -9.46
CA TRP A 207 21.10 0.66 -9.40
C TRP A 207 20.19 1.89 -9.36
N MET A 208 20.70 3.02 -8.88
CA MET A 208 19.91 4.22 -8.57
C MET A 208 19.18 4.82 -9.78
N ASP A 209 19.77 4.71 -10.97
CA ASP A 209 19.21 5.28 -12.20
C ASP A 209 18.26 4.31 -12.94
N ARG A 210 18.08 3.09 -12.41
CA ARG A 210 17.31 2.01 -13.04
C ARG A 210 16.20 1.46 -12.13
N VAL A 211 15.75 2.29 -11.18
CA VAL A 211 14.68 1.91 -10.27
C VAL A 211 13.38 1.68 -11.06
N PRO A 212 12.69 0.54 -10.87
CA PRO A 212 11.47 0.25 -11.59
C PRO A 212 10.36 1.27 -11.30
N ALA A 213 9.45 1.44 -12.26
CA ALA A 213 8.34 2.38 -12.15
C ALA A 213 7.40 2.01 -10.98
N VAL A 214 7.02 3.00 -10.16
CA VAL A 214 6.41 2.77 -8.83
C VAL A 214 4.99 2.16 -8.86
N ALA A 215 4.36 2.04 -10.03
CA ALA A 215 2.99 1.57 -10.21
C ALA A 215 2.88 0.32 -11.10
N MET A 216 3.98 -0.39 -11.31
CA MET A 216 4.04 -1.52 -12.22
C MET A 216 4.39 -2.80 -11.46
N THR A 217 3.53 -3.80 -11.55
CA THR A 217 3.83 -5.15 -11.05
C THR A 217 5.07 -5.70 -11.76
N ARG A 218 5.82 -6.62 -11.14
CA ARG A 218 6.98 -7.25 -11.77
C ARG A 218 6.56 -8.04 -13.01
N HIS A 219 5.38 -8.64 -12.99
CA HIS A 219 4.79 -9.25 -14.18
C HIS A 219 4.60 -8.22 -15.32
N GLU A 220 4.04 -7.05 -15.04
CA GLU A 220 3.87 -5.99 -16.05
C GLU A 220 5.22 -5.46 -16.56
N GLN A 221 6.23 -5.33 -15.69
CA GLN A 221 7.59 -4.95 -16.08
C GLN A 221 8.20 -5.98 -17.04
N ALA A 222 8.13 -7.27 -16.68
CA ALA A 222 8.57 -8.37 -17.52
C ALA A 222 7.85 -8.37 -18.87
N LEU A 223 6.53 -8.15 -18.88
CA LEU A 223 5.73 -8.10 -20.10
C LEU A 223 6.08 -6.90 -20.98
N LEU A 224 6.33 -5.72 -20.39
CA LEU A 224 6.74 -4.53 -21.12
C LEU A 224 8.14 -4.68 -21.71
N PHE A 225 9.07 -5.25 -20.95
CA PHE A 225 10.40 -5.58 -21.42
C PHE A 225 10.34 -6.53 -22.63
N VAL A 226 9.59 -7.64 -22.52
CA VAL A 226 9.42 -8.59 -23.63
C VAL A 226 8.75 -7.92 -24.83
N ARG A 227 7.73 -7.08 -24.63
CA ARG A 227 7.11 -6.34 -25.74
C ARG A 227 8.10 -5.40 -26.44
N GLY A 228 9.02 -4.80 -25.69
CA GLY A 228 10.09 -3.97 -26.23
C GLY A 228 11.01 -4.75 -27.16
N ILE A 229 11.58 -5.86 -26.68
CA ILE A 229 12.50 -6.69 -27.49
C ILE A 229 11.80 -7.35 -28.69
N MET A 230 10.53 -7.71 -28.55
CA MET A 230 9.73 -8.36 -29.61
C MET A 230 9.22 -7.39 -30.69
N GLN A 231 9.66 -6.13 -30.67
CA GLN A 231 9.49 -5.23 -31.82
C GLN A 231 10.32 -5.67 -33.02
N ASN A 232 11.42 -6.41 -32.79
CA ASN A 232 12.17 -7.05 -33.86
C ASN A 232 11.36 -8.23 -34.44
N THR A 233 11.03 -8.15 -35.73
CA THR A 233 10.17 -9.14 -36.41
C THR A 233 10.82 -10.51 -36.53
N LEU A 234 12.14 -10.59 -36.70
CA LEU A 234 12.87 -11.86 -36.71
C LEU A 234 12.82 -12.51 -35.34
N LEU A 235 13.14 -11.77 -34.27
CA LEU A 235 13.08 -12.28 -32.90
C LEU A 235 11.66 -12.74 -32.54
N ARG A 236 10.65 -11.94 -32.89
CA ARG A 236 9.24 -12.28 -32.68
C ARG A 236 8.84 -13.56 -33.41
N SER A 237 9.35 -13.76 -34.63
CA SER A 237 9.13 -14.98 -35.43
C SER A 237 9.82 -16.19 -34.81
N LEU A 238 11.06 -16.04 -34.34
CA LEU A 238 11.81 -17.11 -33.68
C LEU A 238 11.10 -17.60 -32.41
N PHE A 239 10.49 -16.69 -31.64
CA PHE A 239 9.73 -17.03 -30.44
C PHE A 239 8.25 -17.41 -30.68
N ASP A 240 7.70 -17.31 -31.90
CA ASP A 240 6.24 -17.32 -32.14
C ASP A 240 5.46 -16.45 -31.13
N TRP A 241 5.98 -15.24 -30.84
CA TRP A 241 5.45 -14.42 -29.75
C TRP A 241 4.09 -13.80 -30.10
N ARG A 242 3.07 -14.14 -29.30
CA ARG A 242 1.68 -13.68 -29.46
C ARG A 242 1.23 -12.63 -28.45
N GLY A 243 2.17 -12.06 -27.69
CA GLY A 243 1.89 -10.95 -26.78
C GLY A 243 1.62 -11.34 -25.33
N ASP A 244 1.83 -12.61 -24.94
CA ASP A 244 1.68 -13.10 -23.56
C ASP A 244 2.51 -14.35 -23.26
N PHE A 245 2.86 -14.55 -21.98
CA PHE A 245 3.67 -15.66 -21.46
C PHE A 245 2.90 -17.00 -21.40
N PRO A 246 3.60 -18.15 -21.33
CA PRO A 246 5.05 -18.34 -21.39
C PRO A 246 5.62 -18.08 -22.80
N LEU A 247 6.90 -17.66 -22.86
CA LEU A 247 7.59 -17.45 -24.13
C LEU A 247 7.81 -18.77 -24.89
N VAL A 248 8.10 -19.84 -24.17
CA VAL A 248 8.17 -21.19 -24.72
C VAL A 248 6.79 -21.83 -24.63
N ARG A 249 6.17 -22.07 -25.78
CA ARG A 249 4.88 -22.76 -25.86
C ARG A 249 5.09 -24.26 -25.82
N VAL A 250 5.02 -24.81 -24.63
CA VAL A 250 5.04 -26.26 -24.45
C VAL A 250 3.68 -26.80 -24.88
N SER A 251 3.67 -27.73 -25.84
CA SER A 251 2.44 -28.37 -26.34
C SER A 251 1.73 -29.21 -25.28
N ASP A 252 2.45 -29.62 -24.23
CA ASP A 252 1.96 -30.35 -23.07
C ASP A 252 2.47 -29.67 -21.79
N SER A 253 1.57 -29.17 -20.94
CA SER A 253 1.94 -28.54 -19.67
C SER A 253 2.65 -29.50 -18.70
N ALA A 254 2.49 -30.82 -18.87
CA ALA A 254 3.25 -31.82 -18.11
C ALA A 254 4.76 -31.80 -18.44
N LEU A 255 5.13 -31.21 -19.57
CA LEU A 255 6.51 -30.96 -19.98
C LEU A 255 7.01 -29.58 -19.54
N SER A 256 6.38 -28.92 -18.55
CA SER A 256 6.96 -27.76 -17.87
C SER A 256 7.69 -28.22 -16.61
N VAL A 257 8.98 -27.86 -16.45
CA VAL A 257 9.75 -28.31 -15.29
C VAL A 257 9.64 -27.29 -14.16
N PRO A 258 9.17 -27.67 -12.96
CA PRO A 258 9.43 -26.87 -11.77
C PRO A 258 10.94 -26.80 -11.50
N LEU A 259 11.45 -25.59 -11.29
CA LEU A 259 12.85 -25.34 -10.94
C LEU A 259 13.31 -26.18 -9.73
N SER A 260 12.41 -26.50 -8.79
CA SER A 260 12.70 -27.40 -7.67
C SER A 260 12.96 -28.85 -8.06
N GLU A 261 12.40 -29.33 -9.18
CA GLU A 261 12.62 -30.70 -9.69
C GLU A 261 13.81 -30.78 -10.65
N ILE A 262 14.28 -29.63 -11.17
CA ILE A 262 15.62 -29.50 -11.76
C ILE A 262 16.63 -29.58 -10.61
N GLY A 263 16.86 -30.81 -10.13
CA GLY A 263 17.69 -31.10 -8.97
C GLY A 263 19.02 -30.35 -9.04
N GLY A 264 19.23 -29.43 -8.09
CA GLY A 264 20.47 -28.68 -7.94
C GLY A 264 20.36 -27.15 -8.11
N GLN A 265 19.32 -26.61 -8.74
CA GLN A 265 19.12 -25.15 -8.71
C GLN A 265 18.59 -24.73 -7.34
N SER A 266 19.50 -24.68 -6.37
CA SER A 266 19.34 -23.93 -5.14
C SER A 266 19.14 -22.49 -5.62
N ALA A 267 17.90 -21.99 -5.60
CA ALA A 267 17.73 -20.57 -5.39
C ALA A 267 18.64 -20.27 -4.20
N ILE A 268 19.68 -19.46 -4.40
CA ILE A 268 20.34 -18.83 -3.26
C ILE A 268 19.18 -18.10 -2.63
N GLU A 269 18.59 -18.69 -1.57
CA GLU A 269 17.48 -18.07 -0.86
C GLU A 269 18.05 -16.77 -0.38
N SER A 270 17.78 -15.70 -1.13
CA SER A 270 18.33 -14.38 -0.88
C SER A 270 17.86 -14.06 0.53
N PHE A 271 18.79 -14.04 1.48
CA PHE A 271 18.52 -13.72 2.86
C PHE A 271 17.73 -12.42 2.89
N GLN A 272 16.41 -12.52 3.15
CA GLN A 272 15.56 -11.34 3.16
C GLN A 272 15.91 -10.57 4.42
N LEU A 273 16.69 -9.49 4.27
CA LEU A 273 17.06 -8.61 5.38
C LEU A 273 15.83 -8.12 6.17
N ASP A 274 14.68 -8.06 5.51
CA ASP A 274 13.39 -7.67 6.07
C ASP A 274 12.88 -8.63 7.16
N THR A 275 13.47 -9.83 7.27
CA THR A 275 13.14 -10.83 8.31
C THR A 275 13.99 -10.70 9.58
N LEU A 276 14.96 -9.78 9.61
CA LEU A 276 15.86 -9.59 10.75
C LEU A 276 15.11 -8.97 11.95
N ARG A 277 14.58 -9.82 12.83
CA ARG A 277 13.97 -9.37 14.09
C ARG A 277 15.05 -8.96 15.08
N LEU A 278 15.27 -7.65 15.21
CA LEU A 278 16.10 -7.11 16.29
C LEU A 278 15.36 -7.25 17.63
N PRO A 279 16.01 -7.73 18.70
CA PRO A 279 15.45 -7.69 20.04
C PRO A 279 14.98 -6.28 20.44
N ASP A 280 13.84 -6.18 21.12
CA ASP A 280 13.18 -4.89 21.41
C ASP A 280 14.04 -3.94 22.25
N ASP A 281 14.88 -4.47 23.13
CA ASP A 281 15.85 -3.73 23.95
C ASP A 281 16.97 -3.13 23.09
N VAL A 282 17.42 -3.85 22.06
CA VAL A 282 18.39 -3.37 21.06
C VAL A 282 17.76 -2.31 20.17
N ALA A 283 16.55 -2.55 19.68
CA ALA A 283 15.79 -1.58 18.88
C ALA A 283 15.42 -0.31 19.67
N ARG A 284 15.26 -0.41 21.00
CA ARG A 284 15.04 0.71 21.93
C ARG A 284 16.34 1.48 22.19
N THR A 285 17.44 0.78 22.43
CA THR A 285 18.78 1.39 22.63
C THR A 285 19.22 2.17 21.39
N LEU A 286 18.97 1.63 20.19
CA LEU A 286 19.17 2.33 18.91
C LEU A 286 18.31 3.60 18.78
N ARG A 287 17.08 3.58 19.29
CA ARG A 287 16.16 4.73 19.25
C ARG A 287 16.58 5.84 20.22
N GLU A 288 17.11 5.49 21.37
CA GLU A 288 17.39 6.44 22.45
C GLU A 288 18.79 7.06 22.38
N LYS A 289 19.78 6.32 21.89
CA LYS A 289 21.19 6.74 22.01
C LYS A 289 21.87 7.14 20.70
N GLU A 290 21.22 6.93 19.55
CA GLU A 290 21.77 7.13 18.18
C GLU A 290 23.14 6.46 17.89
N ARG A 291 23.68 5.75 18.87
CA ARG A 291 24.93 5.00 18.88
C ARG A 291 24.73 3.72 19.67
N LEU A 292 25.07 2.62 19.03
CA LEU A 292 25.17 1.32 19.69
C LEU A 292 26.37 1.33 20.64
N SER A 293 26.22 0.78 21.84
CA SER A 293 27.40 0.37 22.62
C SER A 293 28.12 -0.76 21.89
N GLY A 294 29.44 -0.93 22.13
CA GLY A 294 30.20 -2.03 21.53
C GLY A 294 29.57 -3.40 21.80
N GLU A 295 28.93 -3.57 22.96
CA GLU A 295 28.22 -4.78 23.33
C GLU A 295 26.91 -4.99 22.56
N ALA A 296 26.09 -3.93 22.37
CA ALA A 296 24.89 -4.01 21.53
C ALA A 296 25.25 -4.27 20.05
N CYS A 297 26.38 -3.72 19.60
CA CYS A 297 26.91 -3.94 18.26
C CYS A 297 27.34 -5.41 18.08
N ARG A 298 28.05 -5.99 19.06
CA ARG A 298 28.39 -7.42 19.07
C ARG A 298 27.15 -8.30 19.09
N VAL A 299 26.11 -7.96 19.87
CA VAL A 299 24.84 -8.72 19.89
C VAL A 299 24.12 -8.66 18.55
N ILE A 300 24.08 -7.51 17.86
CA ILE A 300 23.48 -7.38 16.53
C ILE A 300 24.29 -8.17 15.49
N SER A 301 25.61 -8.00 15.46
CA SER A 301 26.48 -8.74 14.55
C SER A 301 26.39 -10.25 14.78
N LEU A 302 26.34 -10.69 16.04
CA LEU A 302 26.15 -12.08 16.40
C LEU A 302 24.75 -12.58 16.00
N ALA A 303 23.70 -11.77 16.17
CA ALA A 303 22.35 -12.12 15.74
C ALA A 303 22.22 -12.23 14.22
N ILE A 304 22.88 -11.35 13.45
CA ILE A 304 22.98 -11.44 12.00
C ILE A 304 23.74 -12.71 11.61
N SER A 305 24.94 -12.92 12.17
CA SER A 305 25.77 -14.09 11.90
C SER A 305 25.08 -15.40 12.30
N LEU A 306 24.37 -15.46 13.42
CA LEU A 306 23.60 -16.64 13.85
C LEU A 306 22.36 -16.86 12.99
N SER A 307 21.71 -15.81 12.51
CA SER A 307 20.57 -15.94 11.59
C SER A 307 21.03 -16.47 10.22
N VAL A 308 22.19 -16.01 9.75
CA VAL A 308 22.85 -16.51 8.54
C VAL A 308 23.34 -17.95 8.75
N TRP A 309 23.99 -18.24 9.88
CA TRP A 309 24.56 -19.56 10.16
C TRP A 309 23.48 -20.62 10.39
N LYS A 310 22.42 -20.31 11.14
CA LYS A 310 21.27 -21.21 11.35
C LYS A 310 20.51 -21.46 10.05
N HIS A 311 20.48 -20.49 9.13
CA HIS A 311 19.94 -20.68 7.79
C HIS A 311 20.81 -21.63 6.95
N ILE A 312 22.14 -21.53 7.05
CA ILE A 312 23.09 -22.43 6.39
C ILE A 312 23.04 -23.85 6.99
N ASP A 313 23.01 -23.98 8.32
CA ASP A 313 23.05 -25.26 9.04
C ASP A 313 21.78 -26.12 8.83
N HIS A 314 20.62 -25.45 8.71
CA HIS A 314 19.36 -26.13 8.39
C HIS A 314 19.35 -26.76 6.98
N GLN A 315 20.23 -26.31 6.08
CA GLN A 315 20.38 -26.88 4.75
C GLN A 315 21.33 -28.09 4.74
N SER A 316 22.40 -28.07 5.54
CA SER A 316 23.34 -29.21 5.68
C SER A 316 22.71 -30.41 6.37
N HIS A 317 21.85 -30.21 7.37
CA HIS A 317 21.25 -31.32 8.13
C HIS A 317 20.15 -32.11 7.40
N ARG A 318 19.63 -31.62 6.25
CA ARG A 318 18.63 -32.38 5.45
C ARG A 318 19.25 -33.39 4.48
N ARG A 319 20.57 -33.39 4.26
CA ARG A 319 21.25 -34.36 3.39
C ARG A 319 22.42 -35.03 4.10
N GLY A 320 22.12 -36.12 4.81
CA GLY A 320 23.12 -37.15 5.11
C GLY A 320 23.56 -37.25 6.58
N TRP A 321 22.68 -37.67 7.48
CA TRP A 321 23.08 -38.32 8.74
C TRP A 321 22.24 -39.58 9.00
N ARG A 322 22.49 -40.61 8.19
CA ARG A 322 22.37 -42.00 8.62
C ARG A 322 23.74 -42.64 8.34
N GLN A 323 24.38 -43.14 9.40
CA GLN A 323 25.70 -43.77 9.44
C GLN A 323 26.89 -42.83 9.67
N THR A 324 27.12 -42.46 10.92
CA THR A 324 28.33 -42.85 11.69
C THR A 324 28.21 -42.29 13.10
N GLY A 325 28.15 -43.19 14.09
CA GLY A 325 28.08 -42.80 15.50
C GLY A 325 29.44 -42.31 15.97
N VAL A 326 29.59 -40.99 16.10
CA VAL A 326 30.64 -40.37 16.91
C VAL A 326 30.00 -39.25 17.73
N ARG A 327 29.96 -39.43 19.05
CA ARG A 327 29.64 -38.39 20.03
C ARG A 327 30.94 -37.63 20.34
N HIS A 328 31.03 -36.35 19.97
CA HIS A 328 31.81 -35.34 20.69
C HIS A 328 31.57 -33.95 20.10
N GLY A 329 31.38 -32.94 20.96
CA GLY A 329 31.84 -31.58 20.63
C GLY A 329 30.93 -30.37 20.83
N ASP A 330 29.91 -30.36 21.70
CA ASP A 330 29.08 -29.14 21.92
C ASP A 330 29.53 -28.23 23.08
N GLU A 331 30.55 -28.63 23.87
CA GLU A 331 30.97 -27.85 25.07
C GLU A 331 32.18 -26.92 24.85
N GLU A 332 32.94 -27.06 23.77
CA GLU A 332 34.26 -26.40 23.66
C GLU A 332 34.20 -24.94 23.14
N TYR A 333 33.11 -24.54 22.48
CA TYR A 333 33.02 -23.20 21.85
C TYR A 333 32.59 -22.09 22.82
N CYS A 334 31.81 -22.41 23.85
CA CYS A 334 31.41 -21.43 24.89
C CYS A 334 32.54 -21.10 25.88
N GLN A 335 33.60 -21.91 25.92
CA GLN A 335 34.76 -21.69 26.79
C GLN A 335 35.79 -20.74 26.16
N ALA A 336 35.97 -20.76 24.84
CA ALA A 336 36.88 -19.85 24.15
C ALA A 336 36.48 -18.36 24.26
N ALA A 337 35.18 -18.06 24.39
CA ALA A 337 34.69 -16.69 24.55
C ALA A 337 34.87 -16.12 25.98
N LYS A 338 35.17 -16.96 26.98
CA LYS A 338 35.37 -16.51 28.37
C LYS A 338 36.81 -16.14 28.71
N GLU A 339 37.79 -16.51 27.87
CA GLU A 339 39.21 -16.35 28.21
C GLU A 339 39.90 -15.14 27.56
N THR A 340 39.29 -14.47 26.59
CA THR A 340 39.89 -13.27 25.95
C THR A 340 39.30 -11.98 26.50
N ASN A 341 39.78 -11.57 27.68
CA ASN A 341 39.47 -10.27 28.29
C ASN A 341 40.47 -9.18 27.88
N GLN A 342 40.96 -9.21 26.63
CA GLN A 342 42.00 -8.31 26.13
C GLN A 342 41.59 -7.61 24.83
N CYS A 343 41.67 -6.27 24.89
CA CYS A 343 41.71 -5.29 23.81
C CYS A 343 40.36 -4.90 23.16
N VAL A 344 39.84 -3.74 23.60
CA VAL A 344 39.06 -2.84 22.74
C VAL A 344 40.09 -2.13 21.85
N SER A 345 40.10 -2.41 20.55
CA SER A 345 40.89 -1.64 19.58
C SER A 345 39.98 -0.62 18.88
N ASP A 346 40.55 0.54 18.55
CA ASP A 346 39.83 1.66 17.92
C ASP A 346 39.19 1.30 16.55
N ALA A 347 39.57 0.17 15.95
CA ALA A 347 39.00 -0.35 14.70
C ALA A 347 37.53 -0.80 14.84
N GLU A 348 37.14 -1.41 15.98
CA GLU A 348 35.74 -1.84 16.21
C GLU A 348 34.78 -0.65 16.42
N ALA A 349 35.31 0.51 16.82
CA ALA A 349 34.52 1.73 17.01
C ALA A 349 34.12 2.39 15.68
N ASP A 350 34.88 2.16 14.60
CA ASP A 350 34.57 2.67 13.27
C ASP A 350 33.56 1.76 12.53
N ASP A 351 33.64 0.44 12.73
CA ASP A 351 32.67 -0.51 12.20
C ASP A 351 31.27 -0.30 12.80
N CYS A 352 31.18 -0.06 14.12
CA CYS A 352 29.90 0.27 14.75
C CYS A 352 29.35 1.64 14.33
N ARG A 353 30.23 2.59 13.98
CA ARG A 353 29.82 3.90 13.46
C ARG A 353 29.30 3.76 12.02
N ALA A 354 29.91 2.92 11.20
CA ALA A 354 29.45 2.59 9.85
C ALA A 354 28.07 1.90 9.89
N LEU A 355 27.87 0.93 10.79
CA LEU A 355 26.60 0.24 10.96
C LEU A 355 25.48 1.18 11.46
N SER A 356 25.76 2.01 12.47
CA SER A 356 24.78 2.98 12.99
C SER A 356 24.40 4.01 11.91
N ASN A 357 25.37 4.47 11.11
CA ASN A 357 25.14 5.39 10.00
C ASN A 357 24.32 4.75 8.86
N ALA A 358 24.53 3.46 8.56
CA ALA A 358 23.74 2.74 7.57
C ALA A 358 22.27 2.61 8.01
N ILE A 359 22.03 2.28 9.29
CA ILE A 359 20.69 2.20 9.89
C ILE A 359 20.00 3.58 9.90
N GLY A 360 20.73 4.65 10.21
CA GLY A 360 20.21 6.03 10.16
C GLY A 360 19.81 6.46 8.74
N LYS A 361 20.63 6.14 7.74
CA LYS A 361 20.33 6.41 6.32
C LYS A 361 19.11 5.62 5.82
N LEU A 362 18.90 4.38 6.29
CA LEU A 362 17.73 3.57 5.97
C LEU A 362 16.43 4.23 6.47
N LYS A 363 16.44 4.79 7.69
CA LYS A 363 15.30 5.52 8.27
C LYS A 363 14.99 6.86 7.61
N ALA A 364 16.00 7.67 7.27
CA ALA A 364 15.80 8.99 6.67
C ALA A 364 15.11 8.93 5.30
N ALA A 365 15.37 7.87 4.54
CA ALA A 365 14.74 7.61 3.24
C ALA A 365 13.34 6.97 3.36
N SER A 366 12.98 6.41 4.51
CA SER A 366 11.61 5.93 4.79
C SER A 366 10.63 7.09 5.08
N LEU A 367 11.14 8.27 5.47
CA LEU A 367 10.32 9.40 5.95
C LEU A 367 10.10 10.54 4.94
N THR A 368 10.72 10.52 3.76
CA THR A 368 10.82 11.73 2.90
C THR A 368 10.04 11.71 1.58
N ASN A 369 9.28 10.67 1.24
CA ASN A 369 8.61 10.63 -0.07
C ASN A 369 7.07 10.68 0.01
N THR A 370 6.54 11.88 0.28
CA THR A 370 5.13 12.22 0.09
C THR A 370 4.99 13.31 -0.95
N ARG A 371 4.73 12.95 -2.22
CA ARG A 371 4.09 13.83 -3.21
C ARG A 371 3.16 13.04 -4.14
N SER A 372 2.05 13.71 -4.46
CA SER A 372 0.82 13.18 -5.06
C SER A 372 0.87 13.21 -6.59
N TYR A 373 0.27 12.20 -7.25
CA TYR A 373 0.15 12.08 -8.70
C TYR A 373 -1.28 11.62 -9.10
N GLY A 374 -1.81 12.24 -10.17
CA GLY A 374 -2.75 11.68 -11.16
C GLY A 374 -2.09 11.89 -12.55
N THR A 375 -2.51 11.36 -13.70
CA THR A 375 -3.77 10.87 -14.30
C THR A 375 -3.36 9.84 -15.38
N GLU A 376 -4.06 8.80 -15.84
CA GLU A 376 -5.41 8.60 -16.38
C GLU A 376 -5.69 7.09 -16.46
N GLY A 377 -6.97 6.69 -16.42
CA GLY A 377 -7.43 5.30 -16.41
C GLY A 377 -7.72 4.82 -15.00
N LEU A 378 -8.99 4.50 -14.69
CA LEU A 378 -9.49 4.20 -13.34
C LEU A 378 -8.50 3.32 -12.52
N PRO A 379 -7.93 3.85 -11.41
CA PRO A 379 -6.84 3.19 -10.71
C PRO A 379 -7.36 1.96 -9.96
N ARG A 380 -6.62 0.85 -10.09
CA ARG A 380 -6.88 -0.44 -9.43
C ARG A 380 -6.88 -0.38 -7.90
N THR A 381 -6.59 0.78 -7.30
CA THR A 381 -7.17 1.20 -6.02
C THR A 381 -7.50 2.69 -6.11
N ALA A 382 -8.75 3.11 -5.87
CA ALA A 382 -9.12 4.53 -5.85
C ALA A 382 -8.50 5.32 -4.68
N CYS A 383 -7.56 4.69 -3.96
CA CYS A 383 -7.16 5.02 -2.61
C CYS A 383 -5.77 4.45 -2.34
N SER A 384 -4.76 5.31 -2.18
CA SER A 384 -3.42 4.86 -1.79
C SER A 384 -3.26 4.84 -0.26
N ARG A 385 -3.94 5.76 0.43
CA ARG A 385 -3.88 5.91 1.89
C ARG A 385 -5.26 6.10 2.50
N LEU A 386 -5.45 5.50 3.66
CA LEU A 386 -6.67 5.58 4.47
C LEU A 386 -6.44 6.49 5.66
N ARG A 387 -7.44 7.31 5.97
CA ARG A 387 -7.46 8.18 7.16
C ARG A 387 -8.41 7.69 8.25
N ARG A 388 -9.31 6.77 7.91
CA ARG A 388 -10.25 6.12 8.82
C ARG A 388 -10.40 4.68 8.39
N ILE A 389 -10.40 3.77 9.35
CA ILE A 389 -10.68 2.35 9.13
C ILE A 389 -11.72 1.94 10.17
N ARG A 390 -12.81 1.35 9.69
CA ARG A 390 -13.80 0.70 10.53
C ARG A 390 -13.67 -0.80 10.39
N PHE A 391 -13.45 -1.46 11.50
CA PHE A 391 -13.50 -2.91 11.63
C PHE A 391 -14.93 -3.34 11.93
N ILE A 392 -15.44 -4.34 11.22
CA ILE A 392 -16.78 -4.89 11.44
C ILE A 392 -16.65 -6.40 11.63
N LEU A 393 -17.11 -6.89 12.79
CA LEU A 393 -17.21 -8.31 13.12
C LEU A 393 -18.68 -8.70 13.16
N ASP A 394 -19.07 -9.64 12.32
CA ASP A 394 -20.41 -10.22 12.32
C ASP A 394 -20.38 -11.59 13.02
N ILE A 395 -21.21 -11.76 14.05
CA ILE A 395 -21.40 -13.03 14.77
C ILE A 395 -22.51 -13.82 14.07
N ALA A 396 -22.35 -15.15 13.98
CA ALA A 396 -23.38 -15.99 13.38
C ALA A 396 -24.71 -15.91 14.16
N ASP A 397 -25.83 -16.01 13.44
CA ASP A 397 -27.17 -15.98 14.03
C ASP A 397 -27.69 -17.40 14.31
N GLU A 398 -26.84 -18.24 14.91
CA GLU A 398 -27.20 -19.59 15.31
C GLU A 398 -27.09 -19.77 16.83
N HIS A 399 -27.74 -20.82 17.34
CA HIS A 399 -27.71 -21.08 18.78
C HIS A 399 -26.29 -21.40 19.25
N GLY A 400 -25.83 -20.70 20.30
CA GLY A 400 -24.46 -20.85 20.81
C GLY A 400 -23.38 -20.13 19.99
N ALA A 401 -23.73 -19.23 19.07
CA ALA A 401 -22.73 -18.51 18.27
C ALA A 401 -22.08 -17.29 18.95
N GLY A 402 -22.69 -16.77 20.03
CA GLY A 402 -22.11 -15.69 20.83
C GLY A 402 -21.01 -16.18 21.77
N THR A 403 -20.31 -15.26 22.43
CA THR A 403 -19.23 -15.59 23.38
C THR A 403 -19.31 -14.76 24.66
N TYR A 404 -18.72 -15.28 25.73
CA TYR A 404 -18.45 -14.55 26.97
C TYR A 404 -17.00 -14.04 27.07
N ASP A 405 -16.22 -14.19 25.99
CA ASP A 405 -14.84 -13.72 25.91
C ASP A 405 -14.73 -12.23 25.60
N GLU A 406 -13.60 -11.63 25.99
CA GLU A 406 -13.18 -10.34 25.47
C GLU A 406 -12.51 -10.55 24.10
N ILE A 407 -12.89 -9.75 23.12
CA ILE A 407 -12.40 -9.86 21.73
C ILE A 407 -11.56 -8.65 21.39
N SER A 408 -10.38 -8.90 20.82
CA SER A 408 -9.54 -7.89 20.18
C SER A 408 -9.27 -8.23 18.73
N ALA A 409 -8.91 -7.23 17.93
CA ALA A 409 -8.38 -7.45 16.59
C ALA A 409 -7.11 -6.66 16.34
N ARG A 410 -6.45 -7.04 15.26
CA ARG A 410 -5.30 -6.38 14.67
C ARG A 410 -5.51 -6.23 13.17
N VAL A 411 -5.09 -5.09 12.61
CA VAL A 411 -5.16 -4.79 11.18
C VAL A 411 -3.77 -4.36 10.69
N GLY A 412 -3.17 -5.14 9.80
CA GLY A 412 -1.79 -5.00 9.34
C GLY A 412 -0.80 -5.03 10.50
N ILE A 413 0.14 -4.09 10.48
CA ILE A 413 1.14 -3.87 11.54
C ILE A 413 0.59 -3.11 12.77
N SER A 414 -0.73 -2.92 12.88
CA SER A 414 -1.27 -2.10 13.96
C SER A 414 -1.06 -2.72 15.34
N SER A 415 -1.05 -1.87 16.38
CA SER A 415 -1.39 -2.32 17.73
C SER A 415 -2.76 -3.01 17.74
N SER A 416 -2.93 -4.04 18.57
CA SER A 416 -4.25 -4.67 18.78
C SER A 416 -5.19 -3.71 19.50
N PHE A 417 -6.48 -3.77 19.17
CA PHE A 417 -7.52 -2.95 19.79
C PHE A 417 -8.71 -3.83 20.21
N ILE A 418 -9.36 -3.45 21.32
CA ILE A 418 -10.52 -4.17 21.84
C ILE A 418 -11.74 -3.85 20.97
N ILE A 419 -12.49 -4.89 20.60
CA ILE A 419 -13.73 -4.78 19.82
C ILE A 419 -14.95 -5.04 20.71
N ALA A 420 -14.85 -5.97 21.65
CA ALA A 420 -15.89 -6.27 22.63
C ALA A 420 -15.27 -6.62 23.98
N ASP A 421 -15.75 -5.99 25.04
CA ASP A 421 -15.36 -6.21 26.43
C ASP A 421 -16.56 -6.31 27.37
N GLU A 422 -16.31 -6.73 28.61
CA GLU A 422 -17.36 -6.77 29.62
C GLU A 422 -17.89 -5.36 29.95
N PRO A 423 -19.22 -5.20 30.15
CA PRO A 423 -20.24 -6.26 30.25
C PRO A 423 -20.96 -6.56 28.91
N HIS A 424 -20.38 -6.17 27.77
CA HIS A 424 -21.01 -6.21 26.45
C HIS A 424 -20.32 -7.22 25.54
N THR A 425 -20.31 -8.49 25.96
CA THR A 425 -19.81 -9.56 25.10
C THR A 425 -20.80 -9.85 23.97
N PRO A 426 -20.32 -10.27 22.79
CA PRO A 426 -21.18 -10.44 21.61
C PRO A 426 -22.19 -11.57 21.78
N SER A 427 -23.46 -11.28 21.49
CA SER A 427 -24.52 -12.26 21.33
C SER A 427 -24.61 -12.76 19.89
N ARG A 428 -25.32 -13.88 19.69
CA ARG A 428 -25.62 -14.38 18.33
C ARG A 428 -26.29 -13.29 17.49
N GLY A 429 -25.91 -13.19 16.22
CA GLY A 429 -26.45 -12.20 15.27
C GLY A 429 -25.93 -10.77 15.46
N ASP A 430 -25.12 -10.49 16.49
CA ASP A 430 -24.55 -9.16 16.68
C ASP A 430 -23.60 -8.78 15.54
N SER A 431 -23.58 -7.50 15.20
CA SER A 431 -22.64 -6.88 14.26
C SER A 431 -21.92 -5.77 14.99
N ILE A 432 -20.68 -6.04 15.40
CA ILE A 432 -19.89 -5.14 16.22
C ILE A 432 -19.01 -4.30 15.30
N GLN A 433 -18.96 -3.00 15.55
CA GLN A 433 -18.21 -2.05 14.75
C GLN A 433 -17.26 -1.25 15.63
N SER A 434 -15.98 -1.23 15.27
CA SER A 434 -14.96 -0.45 15.95
C SER A 434 -14.24 0.45 14.95
N GLU A 435 -14.11 1.73 15.25
CA GLU A 435 -13.28 2.65 14.47
C GLU A 435 -11.85 2.62 15.03
N LEU A 436 -10.88 2.31 14.16
CA LEU A 436 -9.49 2.19 14.55
C LEU A 436 -8.83 3.58 14.69
N SER A 437 -8.23 3.84 15.85
CA SER A 437 -7.32 4.98 16.03
C SER A 437 -6.03 4.74 15.24
N LEU A 438 -5.92 5.31 14.03
CA LEU A 438 -4.71 5.14 13.21
C LEU A 438 -3.45 5.67 13.90
N LYS A 439 -3.60 6.70 14.75
CA LYS A 439 -2.49 7.28 15.51
C LYS A 439 -1.95 6.32 16.58
N GLU A 440 -2.82 5.56 17.23
CA GLU A 440 -2.40 4.56 18.23
C GLU A 440 -1.97 3.25 17.57
N GLY A 441 -2.67 2.84 16.51
CA GLY A 441 -2.42 1.60 15.79
C GLY A 441 -1.15 1.65 14.94
N PHE A 442 -1.02 2.67 14.08
CA PHE A 442 0.03 2.79 13.07
C PHE A 442 1.02 3.93 13.33
N GLN A 443 0.86 4.67 14.45
CA GLN A 443 1.68 5.86 14.75
C GLN A 443 1.57 6.95 13.67
N SER A 444 0.45 6.98 12.94
CA SER A 444 0.24 7.88 11.80
C SER A 444 -1.22 8.31 11.69
N GLU A 445 -1.44 9.51 11.14
CA GLU A 445 -2.77 10.03 10.83
C GLU A 445 -3.41 9.35 9.61
N THR A 446 -2.60 8.64 8.83
CA THR A 446 -3.03 7.88 7.65
C THR A 446 -2.20 6.61 7.49
N VAL A 447 -2.77 5.55 6.95
CA VAL A 447 -2.09 4.27 6.70
C VAL A 447 -2.18 3.94 5.21
N ALA A 448 -1.10 3.41 4.62
CA ALA A 448 -1.15 3.00 3.23
C ALA A 448 -1.95 1.69 3.09
N VAL A 449 -2.69 1.52 1.98
CA VAL A 449 -3.51 0.31 1.80
C VAL A 449 -2.65 -0.96 1.79
N ASN A 450 -1.43 -0.89 1.27
CA ASN A 450 -0.47 -2.00 1.27
C ASN A 450 0.21 -2.26 2.63
N GLU A 451 0.07 -1.37 3.62
CA GLU A 451 0.51 -1.62 5.00
C GLU A 451 -0.53 -2.46 5.78
N ILE A 452 -1.70 -2.72 5.18
CA ILE A 452 -2.75 -3.59 5.71
C ILE A 452 -2.65 -4.94 4.98
N ASP A 453 -1.74 -5.78 5.44
CA ASP A 453 -1.40 -7.07 4.84
C ASP A 453 -2.07 -8.26 5.54
N ARG A 454 -2.67 -8.04 6.71
CA ARG A 454 -3.27 -9.08 7.54
C ARG A 454 -4.40 -8.54 8.41
N ILE A 455 -5.39 -9.38 8.69
CA ILE A 455 -6.33 -9.17 9.78
C ILE A 455 -6.20 -10.35 10.74
N SER A 456 -6.21 -10.09 12.05
CA SER A 456 -6.37 -11.15 13.02
C SER A 456 -7.33 -10.77 14.15
N ILE A 457 -7.98 -11.80 14.68
CA ILE A 457 -8.91 -11.73 15.80
C ILE A 457 -8.34 -12.58 16.92
N SER A 458 -8.30 -12.02 18.12
CA SER A 458 -7.90 -12.72 19.32
C SER A 458 -9.01 -12.66 20.35
N ALA A 459 -9.17 -13.74 21.10
CA ALA A 459 -10.11 -13.81 22.21
C ALA A 459 -9.36 -14.17 23.50
N ARG A 460 -9.86 -13.69 24.63
CA ARG A 460 -9.40 -14.13 25.95
C ARG A 460 -10.54 -14.33 26.92
N ARG A 461 -10.38 -15.35 27.76
CA ARG A 461 -11.29 -15.63 28.86
C ARG A 461 -11.14 -14.61 29.98
N VAL A 462 -12.22 -13.89 30.29
CA VAL A 462 -12.28 -12.89 31.39
C VAL A 462 -13.23 -13.28 32.53
N ASN A 463 -14.13 -14.25 32.30
CA ASN A 463 -15.05 -14.78 33.32
C ASN A 463 -15.19 -16.31 33.24
N VAL A 464 -15.97 -16.88 34.17
CA VAL A 464 -16.12 -18.34 34.31
C VAL A 464 -16.86 -18.98 33.14
N PHE A 465 -17.66 -18.20 32.40
CA PHE A 465 -18.42 -18.63 31.23
C PHE A 465 -17.67 -18.44 29.90
N GLY A 466 -16.52 -17.74 29.90
CA GLY A 466 -15.66 -17.61 28.72
C GLY A 466 -14.89 -18.90 28.38
N ALA A 467 -14.02 -18.82 27.38
CA ALA A 467 -13.45 -19.95 26.65
C ALA A 467 -14.54 -20.87 26.05
N ASP A 468 -15.69 -20.29 25.71
CA ASP A 468 -16.77 -20.97 25.03
C ASP A 468 -16.54 -21.04 23.53
N TRP A 469 -17.20 -21.99 22.88
CA TRP A 469 -17.20 -22.04 21.42
C TRP A 469 -18.15 -20.97 20.90
N TRP A 470 -17.70 -20.23 19.90
CA TRP A 470 -18.51 -19.21 19.24
C TRP A 470 -18.22 -19.21 17.74
N LYS A 471 -19.01 -18.47 16.96
CA LYS A 471 -18.93 -18.55 15.49
C LYS A 471 -18.86 -17.19 14.82
N ILE A 472 -17.76 -16.97 14.11
CA ILE A 472 -17.55 -15.80 13.26
C ILE A 472 -18.35 -16.01 11.97
N LYS A 473 -19.34 -15.14 11.71
CA LYS A 473 -20.05 -15.11 10.43
C LYS A 473 -19.17 -14.49 9.35
N GLY A 474 -18.55 -13.35 9.68
CA GLY A 474 -17.70 -12.63 8.74
C GLY A 474 -16.97 -11.45 9.37
N VAL A 475 -15.98 -10.96 8.64
CA VAL A 475 -15.17 -9.79 8.97
C VAL A 475 -15.13 -8.86 7.76
N ARG A 476 -15.32 -7.57 8.00
CA ARG A 476 -15.23 -6.54 6.95
C ARG A 476 -14.38 -5.37 7.43
N LEU A 477 -13.64 -4.76 6.51
CA LEU A 477 -13.01 -3.45 6.75
C LEU A 477 -13.65 -2.41 5.84
N VAL A 478 -13.94 -1.22 6.39
CA VAL A 478 -14.34 -0.07 5.60
C VAL A 478 -13.31 1.03 5.81
N GLY A 479 -12.59 1.38 4.75
CA GLY A 479 -11.58 2.43 4.74
C GLY A 479 -12.13 3.71 4.10
N GLN A 480 -11.81 4.87 4.66
CA GLN A 480 -12.01 6.17 4.00
C GLN A 480 -10.68 6.72 3.52
N CYS A 481 -10.61 7.15 2.26
CA CYS A 481 -9.40 7.69 1.66
C CYS A 481 -8.94 8.98 2.33
N SER A 482 -7.63 9.19 2.39
CA SER A 482 -7.06 10.38 3.04
C SER A 482 -7.27 11.68 2.24
N ASP A 483 -7.42 11.55 0.93
CA ASP A 483 -7.46 12.62 -0.06
C ASP A 483 -8.86 12.84 -0.66
N SER A 484 -9.85 12.01 -0.31
CA SER A 484 -11.21 12.12 -0.80
C SER A 484 -12.24 11.63 0.23
N LEU A 485 -13.53 11.77 -0.06
CA LEU A 485 -14.61 11.15 0.72
C LEU A 485 -14.94 9.74 0.20
N THR A 486 -14.13 9.25 -0.74
CA THR A 486 -14.20 7.89 -1.25
C THR A 486 -14.03 6.90 -0.10
N THR A 487 -14.85 5.87 -0.13
CA THR A 487 -14.76 4.74 0.79
C THR A 487 -14.45 3.50 -0.02
N ILE A 488 -13.49 2.72 0.48
CA ILE A 488 -13.16 1.39 -0.01
C ILE A 488 -13.55 0.37 1.06
N GLN A 489 -13.83 -0.85 0.65
CA GLN A 489 -14.31 -1.91 1.52
C GLN A 489 -13.61 -3.22 1.17
N LEU A 490 -13.20 -3.94 2.20
CA LEU A 490 -12.69 -5.30 2.10
C LEU A 490 -13.78 -6.25 2.56
N ASP A 491 -14.34 -6.99 1.59
CA ASP A 491 -15.44 -7.95 1.79
C ASP A 491 -15.02 -9.41 1.58
N LYS A 492 -13.75 -9.65 1.26
CA LYS A 492 -13.18 -11.00 1.08
C LYS A 492 -13.52 -11.96 2.22
N PHE A 493 -13.63 -11.42 3.44
CA PHE A 493 -13.90 -12.18 4.65
C PHE A 493 -15.34 -12.01 5.17
N ALA A 494 -16.27 -11.47 4.37
CA ALA A 494 -17.64 -11.23 4.81
C ALA A 494 -18.45 -12.52 5.10
N SER A 495 -17.93 -13.71 4.78
CA SER A 495 -18.63 -15.00 4.94
C SER A 495 -17.69 -16.13 5.39
N ILE A 496 -16.91 -15.90 6.44
CA ILE A 496 -16.01 -16.90 7.06
C ILE A 496 -16.79 -18.12 7.57
N ASN A 497 -17.87 -17.90 8.32
CA ASN A 497 -18.71 -18.94 8.94
C ASN A 497 -17.94 -20.01 9.74
N GLN A 498 -16.95 -19.61 10.52
CA GLN A 498 -16.03 -20.51 11.23
C GLN A 498 -16.30 -20.52 12.74
N GLN A 499 -16.39 -21.73 13.31
CA GLN A 499 -16.46 -21.93 14.75
C GLN A 499 -15.05 -21.84 15.35
N VAL A 500 -14.91 -21.07 16.43
CA VAL A 500 -13.64 -20.75 17.08
C VAL A 500 -13.80 -20.82 18.61
N GLN A 501 -12.68 -20.89 19.33
CA GLN A 501 -12.65 -20.94 20.80
C GLN A 501 -11.38 -20.26 21.30
N SER A 502 -11.45 -19.48 22.39
CA SER A 502 -10.24 -18.99 23.05
C SER A 502 -9.49 -20.12 23.78
N GLY A 503 -8.23 -19.89 24.14
CA GLY A 503 -7.55 -20.78 25.08
C GLY A 503 -8.27 -20.84 26.44
N SER A 504 -8.12 -21.95 27.16
CA SER A 504 -8.72 -22.15 28.49
C SER A 504 -8.06 -21.32 29.60
N GLU A 505 -6.87 -20.79 29.32
CA GLU A 505 -6.10 -19.98 30.25
C GLU A 505 -6.75 -18.62 30.50
N TRP A 506 -6.79 -18.23 31.77
CA TRP A 506 -7.37 -16.96 32.19
C TRP A 506 -6.52 -15.78 31.71
N GLN A 507 -7.18 -14.79 31.14
CA GLN A 507 -6.59 -13.51 30.71
C GLN A 507 -5.50 -13.60 29.62
N THR A 508 -5.25 -14.78 29.04
CA THR A 508 -4.30 -14.97 27.94
C THR A 508 -4.97 -14.72 26.58
N TRP A 509 -4.43 -13.80 25.79
CA TRP A 509 -4.87 -13.58 24.41
C TRP A 509 -4.50 -14.75 23.52
N THR A 510 -5.49 -15.37 22.89
CA THR A 510 -5.33 -16.44 21.90
C THR A 510 -5.78 -15.93 20.54
N GLU A 511 -4.93 -16.00 19.51
CA GLU A 511 -5.36 -15.71 18.13
C GLU A 511 -6.29 -16.84 17.67
N VAL A 512 -7.55 -16.51 17.45
CA VAL A 512 -8.60 -17.48 17.09
C VAL A 512 -8.88 -17.52 15.59
N TRP A 513 -8.51 -16.46 14.87
CA TRP A 513 -8.65 -16.37 13.43
C TRP A 513 -7.69 -15.33 12.84
N ALA A 514 -7.18 -15.59 11.64
CA ALA A 514 -6.44 -14.61 10.85
C ALA A 514 -6.62 -14.84 9.35
N GLY A 515 -6.50 -13.77 8.56
CA GLY A 515 -6.57 -13.80 7.11
C GLY A 515 -5.63 -12.79 6.44
N PRO A 516 -4.94 -13.16 5.33
CA PRO A 516 -4.08 -12.23 4.59
C PRO A 516 -4.91 -11.26 3.74
N VAL A 517 -4.46 -10.00 3.70
CA VAL A 517 -5.08 -8.92 2.94
C VAL A 517 -4.10 -8.43 1.89
N TRP A 518 -4.61 -8.18 0.69
CA TRP A 518 -3.85 -7.57 -0.40
C TRP A 518 -4.54 -6.29 -0.86
N PRO A 519 -3.81 -5.33 -1.46
CA PRO A 519 -4.41 -4.12 -2.03
C PRO A 519 -5.55 -4.39 -3.01
N GLU A 520 -5.49 -5.51 -3.75
CA GLU A 520 -6.48 -5.92 -4.75
C GLU A 520 -7.78 -6.46 -4.11
N ASP A 521 -7.75 -6.85 -2.83
CA ASP A 521 -8.94 -7.32 -2.11
C ASP A 521 -9.92 -6.18 -1.78
N TRP A 522 -9.51 -4.92 -1.98
CA TRP A 522 -10.30 -3.73 -1.68
C TRP A 522 -11.17 -3.30 -2.85
N ASN A 523 -12.46 -3.16 -2.60
CA ASN A 523 -13.44 -2.68 -3.56
C ASN A 523 -13.84 -1.24 -3.27
N VAL A 524 -14.03 -0.42 -4.29
CA VAL A 524 -14.57 0.94 -4.11
C VAL A 524 -16.04 0.85 -3.73
N ALA A 525 -16.35 1.01 -2.44
CA ALA A 525 -17.72 1.02 -1.97
C ALA A 525 -18.45 2.29 -2.41
N ASN A 526 -17.79 3.45 -2.31
CA ASN A 526 -18.37 4.72 -2.76
C ASN A 526 -17.30 5.67 -3.26
N TYR A 527 -17.51 6.23 -4.44
CA TYR A 527 -16.59 7.19 -5.04
C TYR A 527 -17.05 8.62 -4.75
N CYS A 528 -16.19 9.43 -4.10
CA CYS A 528 -16.53 10.81 -3.81
C CYS A 528 -15.33 11.77 -3.75
N THR A 529 -15.02 12.38 -4.90
CA THR A 529 -13.97 13.39 -5.05
C THR A 529 -14.51 14.81 -5.20
N HIS A 530 -15.79 14.97 -5.55
CA HIS A 530 -16.42 16.26 -5.80
C HIS A 530 -17.80 16.36 -5.14
N LEU A 531 -18.13 17.57 -4.68
CA LEU A 531 -19.41 17.94 -4.09
C LEU A 531 -20.22 18.73 -5.12
N GLU A 532 -21.48 18.34 -5.34
CA GLU A 532 -22.40 19.00 -6.29
C GLU A 532 -23.38 19.97 -5.61
N SER A 533 -23.47 19.92 -4.29
CA SER A 533 -24.27 20.85 -3.51
C SER A 533 -23.67 21.02 -2.13
N VAL A 534 -23.60 22.25 -1.64
CA VAL A 534 -23.34 22.55 -0.24
C VAL A 534 -24.51 23.34 0.30
N GLU A 535 -25.06 22.93 1.43
CA GLU A 535 -26.09 23.61 2.19
C GLU A 535 -25.50 24.00 3.54
N ILE A 536 -25.75 25.24 3.96
CA ILE A 536 -25.43 25.70 5.31
C ILE A 536 -26.73 25.86 6.09
N GLU A 537 -26.74 25.37 7.32
CA GLU A 537 -27.82 25.53 8.28
C GLU A 537 -27.32 26.31 9.48
N VAL A 538 -28.04 27.39 9.83
CA VAL A 538 -27.76 28.22 11.00
C VAL A 538 -29.01 28.23 11.88
N GLN A 539 -28.81 28.01 13.18
CA GLN A 539 -29.87 28.09 14.18
C GLN A 539 -29.44 28.91 15.39
N LEU A 540 -30.34 29.81 15.81
CA LEU A 540 -30.17 30.64 16.99
C LEU A 540 -30.62 29.90 18.27
N GLY A 541 -30.04 30.31 19.39
CA GLY A 541 -30.38 29.85 20.74
C GLY A 541 -31.87 30.07 21.02
N SER A 542 -32.48 29.20 21.84
CA SER A 542 -33.87 29.32 22.24
C SER A 542 -34.06 30.10 23.55
N SER A 543 -32.99 30.65 24.14
CA SER A 543 -33.07 31.42 25.38
C SER A 543 -33.71 32.79 25.15
N LEU A 544 -34.25 33.39 26.21
CA LEU A 544 -34.70 34.78 26.20
C LEU A 544 -33.57 35.67 25.66
N ALA A 545 -33.89 36.57 24.73
CA ALA A 545 -32.96 37.45 24.02
C ALA A 545 -31.94 36.78 23.08
N ALA A 546 -32.09 35.50 22.70
CA ALA A 546 -31.16 34.89 21.72
C ALA A 546 -31.46 35.24 20.25
N GLY A 547 -32.61 35.89 19.97
CA GLY A 547 -32.92 36.49 18.67
C GLY A 547 -32.24 37.85 18.48
N THR A 548 -32.45 38.48 17.33
CA THR A 548 -31.95 39.84 17.04
C THR A 548 -32.87 40.62 16.11
N TRP A 549 -32.79 41.95 16.17
CA TRP A 549 -33.38 42.85 15.18
C TRP A 549 -32.52 43.04 13.93
N ASP A 550 -31.29 42.54 13.94
CA ASP A 550 -30.39 42.57 12.79
C ASP A 550 -30.67 41.42 11.82
N ASP A 551 -30.23 41.56 10.57
CA ASP A 551 -30.21 40.48 9.60
C ASP A 551 -28.99 39.59 9.86
N ILE A 552 -29.19 38.28 10.00
CA ILE A 552 -28.09 37.32 10.13
C ILE A 552 -27.62 36.93 8.74
N MET A 553 -26.36 37.25 8.46
CA MET A 553 -25.68 37.01 7.20
C MET A 553 -24.60 35.93 7.39
N VAL A 554 -24.36 35.16 6.34
CA VAL A 554 -23.24 34.22 6.26
C VAL A 554 -22.48 34.49 4.98
N GLN A 555 -21.17 34.66 5.09
CA GLN A 555 -20.30 34.62 3.91
C GLN A 555 -19.68 33.23 3.80
N VAL A 556 -19.82 32.59 2.64
CA VAL A 556 -19.19 31.30 2.30
C VAL A 556 -18.33 31.51 1.05
N GLY A 557 -17.01 31.40 1.20
CA GLY A 557 -16.09 31.79 0.13
C GLY A 557 -16.31 33.26 -0.29
N HIS A 558 -16.66 33.48 -1.55
CA HIS A 558 -16.98 34.81 -2.11
C HIS A 558 -18.48 35.15 -2.10
N GLN A 559 -19.34 34.20 -1.72
CA GLN A 559 -20.78 34.43 -1.69
C GLN A 559 -21.22 34.92 -0.32
N GLU A 560 -22.03 35.98 -0.31
CA GLU A 560 -22.75 36.46 0.87
C GLU A 560 -24.21 36.00 0.81
N LEU A 561 -24.70 35.43 1.91
CA LEU A 561 -26.02 34.82 2.03
C LEU A 561 -26.80 35.47 3.18
N THR A 562 -27.97 36.02 2.89
CA THR A 562 -28.93 36.39 3.93
C THR A 562 -29.59 35.14 4.49
N MET A 563 -29.15 34.74 5.69
CA MET A 563 -29.79 33.65 6.40
C MET A 563 -31.13 34.14 6.93
N MET A 564 -31.17 34.99 7.93
CA MET A 564 -32.45 35.35 8.56
C MET A 564 -32.61 36.85 8.62
N LYS A 565 -33.82 37.34 8.40
CA LYS A 565 -34.14 38.76 8.61
C LYS A 565 -34.79 38.91 9.98
N GLN A 566 -34.17 39.67 10.86
CA GLN A 566 -34.68 39.97 12.21
C GLN A 566 -35.19 38.70 12.96
N PRO A 567 -34.38 37.63 13.05
CA PRO A 567 -34.85 36.36 13.59
C PRO A 567 -35.20 36.44 15.08
N SER A 568 -36.32 35.80 15.44
CA SER A 568 -36.64 35.51 16.84
C SER A 568 -35.69 34.44 17.43
N ALA A 569 -35.66 34.33 18.77
CA ALA A 569 -34.99 33.22 19.44
C ALA A 569 -35.49 31.86 18.92
N GLY A 570 -34.57 30.90 18.76
CA GLY A 570 -34.85 29.57 18.22
C GLY A 570 -35.00 29.49 16.70
N ALA A 571 -34.99 30.63 16.00
CA ALA A 571 -35.07 30.67 14.55
C ALA A 571 -33.98 29.82 13.91
N TYR A 572 -34.33 29.17 12.81
CA TYR A 572 -33.41 28.35 12.03
C TYR A 572 -33.64 28.59 10.55
N LYS A 573 -32.57 28.50 9.75
CA LYS A 573 -32.70 28.45 8.30
C LYS A 573 -31.59 27.61 7.69
N ARG A 574 -31.97 26.86 6.67
CA ARG A 574 -31.06 26.17 5.76
C ARG A 574 -31.08 26.86 4.40
N THR A 575 -29.89 27.11 3.86
CA THR A 575 -29.71 27.78 2.57
C THR A 575 -28.70 27.01 1.74
N ARG A 576 -28.99 26.82 0.45
CA ARG A 576 -28.04 26.24 -0.51
C ARG A 576 -27.03 27.29 -0.94
N VAL A 577 -25.75 26.93 -0.92
CA VAL A 577 -24.63 27.75 -1.39
C VAL A 577 -24.55 27.62 -2.92
N ASP A 578 -24.43 28.75 -3.62
CA ASP A 578 -24.13 28.76 -5.04
C ASP A 578 -22.63 28.53 -5.22
N LEU A 579 -22.25 27.33 -5.66
CA LEU A 579 -20.86 26.92 -5.79
C LEU A 579 -20.09 27.71 -6.87
N LYS A 580 -20.79 28.24 -7.89
CA LYS A 580 -20.18 29.12 -8.91
C LYS A 580 -19.80 30.45 -8.28
N GLN A 581 -20.73 31.07 -7.56
CA GLN A 581 -20.50 32.36 -6.91
C GLN A 581 -19.53 32.24 -5.73
N ALA A 582 -19.67 31.22 -4.89
CA ALA A 582 -18.88 31.06 -3.67
C ALA A 582 -17.42 30.67 -3.94
N PHE A 583 -17.16 29.84 -4.95
CA PHE A 583 -15.84 29.22 -5.17
C PHE A 583 -15.28 29.38 -6.58
N GLY A 584 -16.00 30.04 -7.50
CA GLY A 584 -15.58 30.14 -8.90
C GLY A 584 -15.67 28.81 -9.67
N ALA A 585 -16.47 27.85 -9.20
CA ALA A 585 -16.56 26.53 -9.78
C ALA A 585 -17.40 26.54 -11.08
N ALA A 586 -16.77 26.59 -12.26
CA ALA A 586 -17.45 26.74 -13.56
C ALA A 586 -18.65 25.77 -13.76
N ASP A 587 -18.49 24.52 -13.35
CA ASP A 587 -19.49 23.45 -13.51
C ASP A 587 -20.42 23.28 -12.31
N GLY A 588 -20.31 24.15 -11.29
CA GLY A 588 -21.12 24.05 -10.07
C GLY A 588 -20.74 22.86 -9.18
N VAL A 589 -19.50 22.38 -9.27
CA VAL A 589 -18.95 21.33 -8.41
C VAL A 589 -17.62 21.76 -7.81
N ILE A 590 -17.37 21.41 -6.54
CA ILE A 590 -16.11 21.72 -5.86
C ILE A 590 -15.41 20.44 -5.41
N SER A 591 -14.08 20.44 -5.40
CA SER A 591 -13.31 19.32 -4.85
C SER A 591 -13.58 19.17 -3.35
N VAL A 592 -13.71 17.94 -2.87
CA VAL A 592 -13.82 17.65 -1.42
C VAL A 592 -12.60 18.10 -0.62
N THR A 593 -11.44 18.26 -1.29
CA THR A 593 -10.20 18.74 -0.67
C THR A 593 -10.15 20.26 -0.53
N GLN A 594 -11.01 20.99 -1.26
CA GLN A 594 -11.06 22.45 -1.20
C GLN A 594 -11.65 22.88 0.16
N PRO A 595 -10.91 23.63 0.99
CA PRO A 595 -11.41 24.06 2.28
C PRO A 595 -12.52 25.10 2.11
N ILE A 596 -13.62 24.91 2.84
CA ILE A 596 -14.73 25.88 2.88
C ILE A 596 -14.49 26.81 4.07
N LYS A 597 -14.12 28.06 3.77
CA LYS A 597 -14.07 29.14 4.76
C LYS A 597 -15.43 29.82 4.83
N PHE A 598 -15.90 30.11 6.03
CA PHE A 598 -17.13 30.85 6.23
C PHE A 598 -17.03 31.81 7.41
N SER A 599 -17.87 32.84 7.37
CA SER A 599 -18.10 33.75 8.49
C SER A 599 -19.59 33.98 8.69
N VAL A 600 -19.98 34.25 9.93
CA VAL A 600 -21.34 34.64 10.33
C VAL A 600 -21.25 36.00 11.00
N PHE A 601 -22.10 36.91 10.57
CA PHE A 601 -22.19 38.27 11.09
C PHE A 601 -23.63 38.78 11.02
N SER A 602 -23.90 39.86 11.75
CA SER A 602 -25.19 40.55 11.71
C SER A 602 -25.06 41.87 10.96
N VAL A 603 -26.07 42.25 10.19
CA VAL A 603 -26.14 43.53 9.48
C VAL A 603 -27.38 44.29 9.98
N PRO A 604 -27.23 45.55 10.42
CA PRO A 604 -28.36 46.33 10.90
C PRO A 604 -29.43 46.53 9.83
N ASP A 605 -30.71 46.44 10.20
CA ASP A 605 -31.85 46.73 9.32
C ASP A 605 -32.10 48.24 9.10
N GLY A 606 -31.23 49.09 9.64
CA GLY A 606 -31.35 50.55 9.65
C GLY A 606 -31.95 51.12 10.94
N ARG A 607 -32.49 50.30 11.85
CA ARG A 607 -32.85 50.73 13.20
C ARG A 607 -31.59 50.75 14.04
N ALA A 608 -31.21 51.91 14.58
CA ALA A 608 -29.92 52.09 15.27
C ALA A 608 -29.77 51.30 16.60
N ILE A 609 -30.68 50.38 16.93
CA ILE A 609 -30.71 49.61 18.18
C ILE A 609 -30.20 48.20 17.89
N GLY A 610 -28.89 47.99 17.94
CA GLY A 610 -28.33 46.63 17.84
C GLY A 610 -28.49 45.89 19.15
N ASP A 611 -28.89 44.63 19.07
CA ASP A 611 -29.04 43.73 20.20
C ASP A 611 -28.08 42.54 20.10
N SER A 612 -27.90 41.85 21.22
CA SER A 612 -27.06 40.65 21.27
C SER A 612 -27.85 39.44 20.79
N TRP A 613 -27.21 38.54 20.06
CA TRP A 613 -27.79 37.25 19.68
C TRP A 613 -26.89 36.09 20.09
N LYS A 614 -27.44 34.88 20.07
CA LYS A 614 -26.73 33.66 20.45
C LYS A 614 -26.95 32.56 19.43
N LEU A 615 -25.88 31.88 19.00
CA LEU A 615 -26.00 30.60 18.29
C LEU A 615 -26.49 29.52 19.26
N ARG A 616 -27.30 28.58 18.76
CA ARG A 616 -27.73 27.45 19.58
C ARG A 616 -26.55 26.49 19.78
N GLY A 617 -26.32 26.08 21.01
CA GLY A 617 -25.48 24.91 21.30
C GLY A 617 -26.29 23.64 21.37
N LYS A 618 -25.59 22.51 21.48
CA LYS A 618 -26.22 21.29 22.00
C LYS A 618 -26.79 21.62 23.38
N PRO A 619 -28.02 21.17 23.68
CA PRO A 619 -28.51 21.26 25.05
C PRO A 619 -27.46 20.57 25.93
N MET A 620 -27.01 21.27 26.97
CA MET A 620 -26.10 20.68 27.94
C MET A 620 -26.83 19.45 28.48
N GLU A 621 -26.30 18.27 28.15
CA GLU A 621 -26.87 16.98 28.52
C GLU A 621 -26.66 16.82 30.03
N ARG A 622 -27.47 17.54 30.83
CA ARG A 622 -27.54 17.33 32.26
C ARG A 622 -28.03 15.89 32.42
N SER A 623 -27.17 15.07 33.02
CA SER A 623 -27.24 13.62 33.32
C SER A 623 -28.50 13.12 34.06
N LEU A 624 -29.65 13.78 33.94
CA LEU A 624 -30.94 13.27 34.40
C LEU A 624 -31.56 12.44 33.27
N ARG A 625 -31.33 11.12 33.37
CA ARG A 625 -31.85 10.04 32.52
C ARG A 625 -33.39 9.98 32.52
N LEU A 626 -34.06 10.98 31.97
CA LEU A 626 -35.45 10.86 31.54
C LEU A 626 -35.44 10.67 30.02
N SER A 627 -35.65 9.43 29.61
CA SER A 627 -35.71 8.93 28.24
C SER A 627 -36.84 9.61 27.44
N VAL A 628 -36.55 10.79 26.89
CA VAL A 628 -37.39 11.39 25.85
C VAL A 628 -36.96 10.79 24.50
N PRO A 629 -37.89 10.29 23.66
CA PRO A 629 -37.56 9.63 22.40
C PRO A 629 -36.75 10.55 21.46
N SER A 630 -35.66 10.00 20.93
CA SER A 630 -34.51 10.64 20.27
C SER A 630 -34.76 11.25 18.88
N ASN A 631 -36.02 11.39 18.43
CA ASN A 631 -36.32 11.80 17.05
C ASN A 631 -36.40 13.33 16.82
N ALA A 632 -36.13 14.19 17.81
CA ALA A 632 -36.40 15.63 17.66
C ALA A 632 -35.32 16.62 18.16
N THR A 633 -34.25 16.18 18.83
CA THR A 633 -33.18 17.11 19.26
C THR A 633 -32.18 17.35 18.13
N ARG A 634 -32.61 18.15 17.14
CA ARG A 634 -31.68 18.73 16.15
C ARG A 634 -30.61 19.54 16.90
N ALA A 635 -29.40 19.01 16.97
CA ALA A 635 -28.22 19.79 17.32
C ALA A 635 -28.00 20.82 16.21
N ALA A 636 -28.08 22.12 16.48
CA ALA A 636 -27.63 23.09 15.48
C ALA A 636 -27.29 24.44 16.09
N GLY A 637 -25.99 24.77 16.07
CA GLY A 637 -25.47 26.11 15.88
C GLY A 637 -25.29 26.34 14.39
N ILE A 638 -24.18 25.85 13.83
CA ILE A 638 -23.89 25.89 12.38
C ILE A 638 -23.58 24.48 11.89
N THR A 639 -24.27 24.03 10.85
CA THR A 639 -23.97 22.74 10.20
C THR A 639 -23.88 22.90 8.70
N PHE A 640 -23.09 22.03 8.08
CA PHE A 640 -23.03 21.92 6.63
C PHE A 640 -23.58 20.56 6.21
N ARG A 641 -24.28 20.54 5.09
CA ARG A 641 -24.74 19.32 4.43
C ARG A 641 -24.32 19.38 2.98
N SER A 642 -23.86 18.27 2.43
CA SER A 642 -23.38 18.24 1.06
C SER A 642 -23.73 16.93 0.38
N ARG A 643 -23.92 16.98 -0.94
CA ARG A 643 -24.18 15.81 -1.76
C ARG A 643 -22.98 15.56 -2.66
N CYS A 644 -22.58 14.31 -2.76
CA CYS A 644 -21.51 13.89 -3.63
C CYS A 644 -21.97 13.76 -5.09
N GLN A 645 -21.21 14.31 -6.03
CA GLN A 645 -21.57 14.38 -7.46
C GLN A 645 -21.85 13.01 -8.10
N ARG A 646 -21.06 11.98 -7.77
CA ARG A 646 -21.18 10.67 -8.43
C ARG A 646 -22.02 9.65 -7.65
N SER A 647 -21.81 9.56 -6.33
CA SER A 647 -22.49 8.55 -5.51
C SER A 647 -23.86 9.00 -5.01
N GLY A 648 -24.18 10.30 -5.08
CA GLY A 648 -25.39 10.88 -4.48
C GLY A 648 -25.42 10.80 -2.95
N LYS A 649 -24.38 10.28 -2.31
CA LYS A 649 -24.27 10.20 -0.85
C LYS A 649 -24.26 11.59 -0.24
N VAL A 650 -24.83 11.68 0.96
CA VAL A 650 -24.92 12.93 1.71
C VAL A 650 -23.90 12.89 2.84
N TYR A 651 -23.16 13.98 2.97
CA TYR A 651 -22.20 14.19 4.04
C TYR A 651 -22.62 15.39 4.87
N LYS A 652 -22.40 15.31 6.17
CA LYS A 652 -22.72 16.36 7.14
C LYS A 652 -21.46 16.77 7.89
N ILE A 653 -21.40 18.04 8.29
CA ILE A 653 -20.46 18.56 9.26
C ILE A 653 -21.24 19.15 10.42
N ASP A 654 -20.95 18.68 11.61
CA ASP A 654 -21.55 19.13 12.87
C ASP A 654 -20.52 19.66 13.88
N LYS A 655 -19.26 19.82 13.45
CA LYS A 655 -18.17 20.44 14.23
C LYS A 655 -18.54 21.78 14.86
N TYR A 656 -19.40 22.54 14.20
CA TYR A 656 -19.88 23.86 14.62
C TYR A 656 -21.32 23.84 15.15
N ALA A 657 -21.88 22.65 15.38
CA ALA A 657 -23.25 22.49 15.86
C ALA A 657 -23.42 22.85 17.35
N ASP A 658 -22.32 23.00 18.10
CA ASP A 658 -22.34 23.28 19.53
C ASP A 658 -21.60 24.58 19.90
N ILE A 659 -21.90 25.66 19.17
CA ILE A 659 -21.31 26.96 19.47
C ILE A 659 -22.23 27.70 20.44
N GLN A 660 -21.83 27.79 21.70
CA GLN A 660 -22.54 28.55 22.73
C GLN A 660 -21.91 29.90 22.99
N VAL A 661 -21.94 30.78 21.99
CA VAL A 661 -21.34 32.11 22.16
C VAL A 661 -22.36 33.20 21.86
N TRP A 662 -22.52 34.10 22.84
CA TRP A 662 -23.23 35.35 22.68
C TRP A 662 -22.39 36.30 21.83
N ARG A 663 -23.04 36.97 20.88
CA ARG A 663 -22.42 37.98 20.04
C ARG A 663 -23.08 39.31 20.36
N LEU A 664 -22.24 40.28 20.71
CA LEU A 664 -22.62 41.67 20.84
C LEU A 664 -22.49 42.34 19.47
N ARG A 665 -23.25 43.40 19.26
CA ARG A 665 -23.05 44.27 18.11
C ARG A 665 -21.64 44.87 18.19
N ASP A 666 -20.78 44.53 17.25
CA ASP A 666 -19.57 45.30 17.00
C ASP A 666 -19.90 46.36 15.96
N GLU A 667 -19.50 47.61 16.23
CA GLU A 667 -19.64 48.71 15.28
C GLU A 667 -18.60 48.54 14.16
N GLY A 668 -18.83 47.56 13.29
CA GLY A 668 -17.97 47.23 12.15
C GLY A 668 -18.40 45.91 11.50
N HIS A 669 -18.20 45.76 10.19
CA HIS A 669 -18.46 44.50 9.48
C HIS A 669 -17.45 43.37 9.84
N GLU A 670 -16.89 43.38 11.05
CA GLU A 670 -16.00 42.33 11.49
C GLU A 670 -16.81 41.05 11.76
N SER A 671 -16.31 39.92 11.29
CA SER A 671 -17.00 38.64 11.42
C SER A 671 -17.18 38.27 12.91
N HIS A 672 -18.42 38.09 13.37
CA HIS A 672 -18.70 37.66 14.74
C HIS A 672 -18.28 36.21 15.01
N PHE A 673 -18.31 35.37 13.97
CA PHE A 673 -17.78 34.01 14.04
C PHE A 673 -17.22 33.62 12.68
N SER A 674 -16.03 33.02 12.66
CA SER A 674 -15.41 32.51 11.44
C SER A 674 -14.95 31.09 11.65
N GLY A 675 -15.10 30.26 10.62
CA GLY A 675 -14.78 28.84 10.66
C GLY A 675 -14.15 28.36 9.36
N LYS A 676 -13.51 27.19 9.45
CA LYS A 676 -12.93 26.48 8.32
C LYS A 676 -13.34 25.03 8.38
N VAL A 677 -14.03 24.61 7.32
CA VAL A 677 -14.36 23.23 7.03
C VAL A 677 -13.29 22.66 6.11
N SER A 678 -12.81 21.48 6.46
CA SER A 678 -11.82 20.69 5.74
C SER A 678 -12.37 19.30 5.42
N LEU A 679 -11.65 18.55 4.58
CA LEU A 679 -12.01 17.18 4.22
C LEU A 679 -12.27 16.29 5.45
N ARG A 680 -11.56 16.49 6.56
CA ARG A 680 -11.65 15.67 7.78
C ARG A 680 -12.92 15.92 8.59
N ASP A 681 -13.56 17.06 8.38
CA ASP A 681 -14.74 17.45 9.15
C ASP A 681 -16.02 16.78 8.62
N TRP A 682 -16.01 16.30 7.37
CA TRP A 682 -17.14 15.61 6.75
C TRP A 682 -17.36 14.21 7.31
N GLN A 683 -18.59 13.93 7.69
CA GLN A 683 -19.07 12.62 8.11
C GLN A 683 -20.18 12.19 7.17
N GLU A 684 -20.20 10.92 6.77
CA GLU A 684 -21.33 10.40 5.99
C GLU A 684 -22.58 10.50 6.87
N GLU A 685 -23.63 11.15 6.37
CA GLU A 685 -24.91 11.16 7.04
C GLU A 685 -25.48 9.76 6.85
N SER A 686 -25.38 8.92 7.89
CA SER A 686 -25.97 7.60 7.86
C SER A 686 -27.43 7.78 7.45
N LYS A 687 -27.88 7.00 6.48
CA LYS A 687 -29.31 6.75 6.35
C LYS A 687 -29.67 6.14 7.70
N THR A 688 -30.21 6.95 8.61
CA THR A 688 -31.10 6.43 9.65
C THR A 688 -31.98 5.46 8.90
N ALA A 689 -32.16 4.25 9.40
CA ALA A 689 -33.13 3.33 8.84
C ALA A 689 -34.48 4.06 8.89
N ALA A 690 -34.75 4.86 7.86
CA ALA A 690 -36.06 5.35 7.55
C ALA A 690 -36.81 4.04 7.41
N ASN A 691 -37.81 3.88 8.28
CA ASN A 691 -38.80 2.83 8.20
C ASN A 691 -39.30 2.76 6.75
N TYR A 692 -38.59 2.04 5.89
CA TYR A 692 -39.20 1.32 4.81
C TYR A 692 -39.97 0.25 5.57
N HIS A 693 -41.23 0.55 5.88
CA HIS A 693 -42.19 -0.52 5.85
C HIS A 693 -41.95 -1.21 4.52
N GLU A 694 -41.43 -2.44 4.57
CA GLU A 694 -41.51 -3.35 3.45
C GLU A 694 -42.97 -3.31 2.99
N MET A 695 -43.21 -2.64 1.88
CA MET A 695 -44.51 -2.72 1.22
C MET A 695 -44.58 -4.17 0.74
N PRO A 696 -45.49 -4.99 1.30
CA PRO A 696 -45.59 -6.38 0.88
C PRO A 696 -45.87 -6.40 -0.63
N LEU A 697 -45.18 -7.28 -1.36
CA LEU A 697 -45.39 -7.49 -2.80
C LEU A 697 -46.87 -7.81 -3.17
N GLY A 698 -47.74 -8.05 -2.19
CA GLY A 698 -49.17 -8.34 -2.36
C GLY A 698 -50.05 -7.15 -2.77
N ASP A 699 -49.59 -5.90 -2.65
CA ASP A 699 -50.43 -4.73 -3.02
C ASP A 699 -50.42 -4.41 -4.53
N TRP A 700 -49.58 -5.08 -5.33
CA TRP A 700 -49.56 -4.94 -6.79
C TRP A 700 -50.53 -5.87 -7.54
N LEU A 701 -51.17 -6.83 -6.86
CA LEU A 701 -52.08 -7.79 -7.47
C LEU A 701 -53.54 -7.58 -7.07
N LYS A 702 -54.01 -6.31 -7.03
CA LYS A 702 -55.44 -6.06 -7.13
C LYS A 702 -55.83 -6.11 -8.62
N PRO A 703 -56.63 -7.10 -9.06
CA PRO A 703 -57.09 -7.15 -10.43
C PRO A 703 -57.89 -5.88 -10.71
N ILE A 704 -57.54 -5.21 -11.82
CA ILE A 704 -58.36 -4.18 -12.43
C ILE A 704 -59.71 -4.84 -12.74
N VAL A 705 -60.71 -4.58 -11.90
CA VAL A 705 -62.11 -4.89 -12.20
C VAL A 705 -62.49 -3.99 -13.36
N VAL A 706 -62.47 -4.55 -14.56
CA VAL A 706 -63.08 -3.96 -15.74
C VAL A 706 -64.58 -3.95 -15.47
N ASP A 707 -65.10 -2.77 -15.18
CA ASP A 707 -66.54 -2.53 -15.06
C ASP A 707 -67.18 -2.74 -16.45
N ARG A 708 -67.73 -3.94 -16.66
CA ARG A 708 -68.64 -4.24 -17.77
C ARG A 708 -70.08 -4.05 -17.28
N GLY A 709 -70.51 -2.80 -17.34
CA GLY A 709 -71.82 -2.42 -17.87
C GLY A 709 -73.04 -2.59 -16.96
N ARG A 710 -73.84 -1.53 -16.91
CA ARG A 710 -75.30 -1.61 -17.03
C ARG A 710 -75.83 -0.50 -17.93
N VAL A 711 -76.58 -0.97 -18.94
CA VAL A 711 -77.87 -0.48 -19.48
C VAL A 711 -78.21 0.98 -19.23
#